data_AF-A0A428ULF1-F1
#
_entry.id   AF-A0A428ULF1-F1
#
_cell.length_a   1.000
_cell.length_b   1.000
_cell.length_c   1.000
_cell.angle_alpha   90.00
_cell.angle_beta   90.00
_cell.angle_gamma   90.00
#
_symmetry.space_group_name_H-M   'P 1'
#
loop_
_entity.id
_entity.type
_entity.pdbx_description
1 polymer ?
#
loop_
_entity_poly.entity_id
_entity_poly.type
_entity_poly.pdbx_seq_one_letter_code
_entity_poly.pdbx_strand_id
1 'polypeptide(L)'
;MTVFISKVTFEHHRDALGIGEPQPRISWRFGGNVVGWEQSAYDLEIRRGDLTTYHVLSNGSLLVPWPESPLASRESAEVRVRAHGQPGQASTPWSPWTTVEAGLLDEESWSGAVPIAGPWKIEHDKPKRPVYFRKSFDLDAGSLHTARLYITALGLYEAHINGRRVGDHVLAPGLQSYHHRHVYNTFDVSGLLQHGRNVIQVLVAEGWYSGRLFSFDPNVARNHWGDNIGLLLLLHVTLADGSVFRIPTDSSWTATTGPLVDSQIYDGEVYDSRLEFPLTEPANDDNKWDAVVELPRIKGVLMSPDAPPVRRIEERKPVRIWTSPKGKLLADFGQNLAGWVRIKVSGQPGDQVTISHAEVIEDGEIAILPLRSAKARDTFILNGQENQVFEPRFTYHGFRYIQIDGWPEKDPFNDTSATAVVVHSDLEQTGWFHCSNPLLNQFHSNVRWSMKGNFVSIPTDCPQRDERMGWTGDVTAFAATANFLHDCSGFWRGWHRDVWAEMQRDGSMNVPHYVPITSPDRLVEGNWPLVPTAIWGDVAVAGPWQAWQAYGDLDMLEEQYKQVQAWLDLGVDREASGLWNKHGYQWGDWLDPLAPESDAGAATTDKHFVADAYLIGMTHLVARMSRSLNKIDQVSKYEEQAVKLRQAFADTWLTDGEPRDRTQTAYSLMLYFDILVDECHRKKAADALREIIVKNEYLVGTGFAGTWTLGHTLRKVGATEDFYKMLLQTRVPSWLYQVVQGATTTWERWDSLLPDGSVNGCGMTSFNHYAFGSVADWIHGTIGGLRQGCPGWKEVMVAPVPGGNVASAETRYWKYEGSVLSRQGSGDLGPGRLVERPKVIYNKLTKHYVMWMHIEDQEYKDAKVGVATCDTVAGRFQYRGSFRPLGFESRDIGVFVDDDDKAYLMSEDRPNGLRFYELSNDYLSVTKMLHLFPEHLESPAMIKRDGVYYLLASQLTGWELNDNMYTTSTSLTGPWESWKLFAEAGTATYGSQVTFGLDLGSSVVYMGDRWEYPPLPRSIYVWLPLSIKDRTVALENVDSFILDVATGETRSSMPSTTYGLDKNGDGASITSKVTFETRGTTRGLTLAIEYTGSCEQEQSLVVATDGLTCDVAFLPTATPDTLAVTTLHISGEIPAGKHSFEVLEQGVKYPGLSVRGLVVPNVYNKYP
;
A
#
# COMPACT_ATOMS: atom_id res chain seq x y z
N MET A 1 23.99 -20.03 -4.15
CA MET A 1 22.95 -19.03 -4.47
C MET A 1 21.71 -19.76 -4.94
N THR A 2 20.54 -19.37 -4.46
CA THR A 2 19.27 -20.04 -4.78
C THR A 2 18.36 -19.12 -5.59
N VAL A 3 17.59 -19.69 -6.50
CA VAL A 3 16.50 -19.03 -7.22
C VAL A 3 15.27 -19.92 -7.20
N PHE A 4 14.11 -19.34 -6.91
CA PHE A 4 12.83 -20.06 -6.89
C PHE A 4 11.70 -19.13 -7.32
N ILE A 5 10.55 -19.70 -7.67
CA ILE A 5 9.34 -18.94 -7.97
C ILE A 5 8.57 -18.74 -6.65
N SER A 6 8.36 -17.48 -6.25
CA SER A 6 7.70 -17.10 -5.00
C SER A 6 6.18 -16.98 -5.14
N LYS A 7 5.68 -16.65 -6.33
CA LYS A 7 4.25 -16.52 -6.62
C LYS A 7 3.99 -16.81 -8.09
N VAL A 8 2.86 -17.47 -8.38
CA VAL A 8 2.25 -17.53 -9.71
C VAL A 8 0.93 -16.79 -9.64
N THR A 9 0.63 -15.93 -10.62
CA THR A 9 -0.63 -15.17 -10.70
C THR A 9 -1.22 -15.25 -12.09
N PHE A 10 -2.52 -14.97 -12.19
CA PHE A 10 -3.29 -15.00 -13.42
C PHE A 10 -3.86 -13.61 -13.69
N GLU A 11 -3.64 -13.08 -14.89
CA GLU A 11 -3.84 -11.66 -15.19
C GLU A 11 -3.15 -10.81 -14.10
N HIS A 12 -3.91 -9.90 -13.48
CA HIS A 12 -3.53 -9.14 -12.30
C HIS A 12 -4.32 -9.54 -11.04
N HIS A 13 -5.01 -10.69 -11.09
CA HIS A 13 -5.88 -11.13 -10.00
C HIS A 13 -5.06 -11.56 -8.79
N ARG A 14 -5.43 -11.07 -7.60
CA ARG A 14 -4.88 -11.57 -6.33
C ARG A 14 -5.36 -13.00 -6.04
N ASP A 15 -6.66 -13.23 -6.27
CA ASP A 15 -7.34 -14.51 -6.16
C ASP A 15 -8.01 -14.82 -7.51
N ALA A 16 -7.64 -15.92 -8.16
CA ALA A 16 -8.12 -16.25 -9.50
C ALA A 16 -9.36 -17.17 -9.47
N LEU A 17 -10.38 -16.79 -8.68
CA LEU A 17 -11.64 -17.51 -8.55
C LEU A 17 -12.78 -16.77 -9.27
N GLY A 18 -13.34 -17.40 -10.29
CA GLY A 18 -14.46 -16.85 -11.05
C GLY A 18 -14.04 -15.69 -11.95
N ILE A 19 -12.85 -15.77 -12.57
CA ILE A 19 -12.30 -14.71 -13.42
C ILE A 19 -13.03 -14.64 -14.78
N GLY A 20 -12.94 -13.48 -15.45
CA GLY A 20 -13.63 -13.23 -16.72
C GLY A 20 -12.86 -13.71 -17.95
N GLU A 21 -11.57 -14.05 -17.78
CA GLU A 21 -10.68 -14.40 -18.87
C GLU A 21 -10.65 -15.92 -19.09
N PRO A 22 -11.14 -16.43 -20.24
CA PRO A 22 -11.05 -17.85 -20.54
C PRO A 22 -9.63 -18.30 -20.94
N GLN A 23 -8.74 -17.36 -21.25
CA GLN A 23 -7.33 -17.62 -21.54
C GLN A 23 -6.46 -16.71 -20.65
N PRO A 24 -6.42 -16.95 -19.33
CA PRO A 24 -5.76 -16.05 -18.41
C PRO A 24 -4.25 -16.07 -18.60
N ARG A 25 -3.64 -14.90 -18.78
CA ARG A 25 -2.20 -14.73 -18.86
C ARG A 25 -1.56 -15.07 -17.52
N ILE A 26 -0.35 -15.61 -17.55
CA ILE A 26 0.32 -16.17 -16.38
C ILE A 26 1.55 -15.29 -16.06
N SER A 27 1.70 -14.91 -14.80
CA SER A 27 2.92 -14.25 -14.31
C SER A 27 3.55 -15.05 -13.19
N TRP A 28 4.86 -14.98 -13.06
CA TRP A 28 5.56 -15.51 -11.89
C TRP A 28 6.61 -14.55 -11.38
N ARG A 29 6.69 -14.45 -10.05
CA ARG A 29 7.70 -13.66 -9.35
C ARG A 29 8.82 -14.56 -8.87
N PHE A 30 10.05 -14.08 -8.98
CA PHE A 30 11.22 -14.77 -8.45
C PHE A 30 11.50 -14.38 -7.00
N GLY A 31 12.07 -15.32 -6.25
CA GLY A 31 12.71 -15.11 -4.97
C GLY A 31 14.09 -15.77 -4.95
N GLY A 32 14.93 -15.36 -4.01
CA GLY A 32 16.29 -15.89 -3.85
C GLY A 32 17.36 -14.81 -3.82
N ASN A 33 18.61 -15.23 -3.78
CA ASN A 33 19.79 -14.35 -3.63
C ASN A 33 20.81 -14.54 -4.77
N VAL A 34 20.37 -15.12 -5.89
CA VAL A 34 21.23 -15.28 -7.07
C VAL A 34 21.50 -13.92 -7.72
N VAL A 35 22.75 -13.69 -8.10
CA VAL A 35 23.21 -12.44 -8.73
C VAL A 35 23.40 -12.66 -10.23
N GLY A 36 22.92 -11.73 -11.06
CA GLY A 36 23.07 -11.79 -12.51
C GLY A 36 22.32 -12.95 -13.17
N TRP A 37 21.30 -13.49 -12.52
CA TRP A 37 20.46 -14.55 -13.08
C TRP A 37 19.45 -13.96 -14.07
N GLU A 38 19.32 -14.61 -15.21
CA GLU A 38 18.35 -14.25 -16.24
C GLU A 38 17.65 -15.50 -16.75
N GLN A 39 16.32 -15.42 -16.88
CA GLN A 39 15.55 -16.51 -17.46
C GLN A 39 15.86 -16.64 -18.96
N SER A 40 16.08 -17.88 -19.43
CA SER A 40 16.20 -18.22 -20.85
C SER A 40 15.01 -19.03 -21.38
N ALA A 41 14.34 -19.79 -20.50
CA ALA A 41 13.18 -20.61 -20.84
C ALA A 41 12.32 -20.86 -19.60
N TYR A 42 11.12 -21.40 -19.80
CA TYR A 42 10.26 -21.88 -18.71
C TYR A 42 9.45 -23.11 -19.12
N ASP A 43 9.07 -23.91 -18.12
CA ASP A 43 8.10 -24.98 -18.23
C ASP A 43 6.81 -24.59 -17.50
N LEU A 44 5.66 -24.91 -18.10
CA LEU A 44 4.35 -24.84 -17.48
C LEU A 44 3.76 -26.25 -17.39
N GLU A 45 3.25 -26.61 -16.22
CA GLU A 45 2.39 -27.77 -16.06
C GLU A 45 0.97 -27.32 -15.73
N ILE A 46 0.00 -27.84 -16.47
CA ILE A 46 -1.43 -27.53 -16.32
C ILE A 46 -2.19 -28.83 -16.11
N ARG A 47 -3.05 -28.87 -15.09
CA ARG A 47 -3.89 -30.02 -14.76
C ARG A 47 -5.37 -29.65 -14.86
N ARG A 48 -6.07 -30.31 -15.79
CA ARG A 48 -7.54 -30.21 -16.06
C ARG A 48 -8.15 -31.61 -16.17
N GLY A 49 -7.89 -32.44 -15.17
CA GLY A 49 -8.06 -33.90 -15.24
C GLY A 49 -6.73 -34.58 -15.54
N ASP A 50 -6.31 -34.54 -16.80
CA ASP A 50 -4.97 -34.98 -17.22
C ASP A 50 -3.91 -33.88 -17.00
N LEU A 51 -2.64 -34.29 -16.92
CA LEU A 51 -1.50 -33.38 -16.76
C LEU A 51 -0.83 -33.12 -18.12
N THR A 52 -0.74 -31.85 -18.51
CA THR A 52 -0.04 -31.41 -19.72
C THR A 52 1.16 -30.54 -19.36
N THR A 53 2.30 -30.75 -20.04
CA THR A 53 3.52 -29.95 -19.84
C THR A 53 3.90 -29.20 -21.12
N TYR A 54 4.22 -27.92 -20.97
CA TYR A 54 4.66 -27.04 -22.06
C TYR A 54 6.05 -26.50 -21.76
N HIS A 55 6.97 -26.59 -22.72
CA HIS A 55 8.30 -25.98 -22.64
C HIS A 55 8.36 -24.80 -23.61
N VAL A 56 8.77 -23.61 -23.13
CA VAL A 56 8.81 -22.39 -23.92
C VAL A 56 10.19 -21.73 -23.82
N LEU A 57 10.83 -21.48 -24.97
CA LEU A 57 12.06 -20.72 -25.07
C LEU A 57 11.74 -19.22 -25.05
N SER A 58 11.70 -18.64 -23.85
CA SER A 58 11.41 -17.23 -23.62
C SER A 58 11.98 -16.75 -22.28
N ASN A 59 12.42 -15.48 -22.26
CA ASN A 59 12.82 -14.78 -21.04
C ASN A 59 11.65 -14.07 -20.33
N GLY A 60 10.42 -14.20 -20.85
CA GLY A 60 9.22 -13.61 -20.28
C GLY A 60 8.77 -14.32 -19.00
N SER A 61 8.44 -13.53 -17.97
CA SER A 61 7.90 -14.01 -16.68
C SER A 61 6.69 -13.20 -16.21
N LEU A 62 6.25 -12.23 -17.01
CA LEU A 62 5.17 -11.31 -16.73
C LEU A 62 4.14 -11.44 -17.85
N LEU A 63 2.90 -11.78 -17.49
CA LEU A 63 1.73 -11.87 -18.37
C LEU A 63 1.97 -12.72 -19.63
N VAL A 64 2.64 -13.87 -19.48
CA VAL A 64 2.83 -14.78 -20.61
C VAL A 64 1.50 -15.43 -21.02
N PRO A 65 1.30 -15.77 -22.30
CA PRO A 65 0.02 -16.31 -22.77
C PRO A 65 -0.34 -17.66 -22.12
N TRP A 66 -1.64 -17.90 -21.97
CA TRP A 66 -2.20 -19.23 -21.69
C TRP A 66 -1.89 -20.20 -22.85
N PRO A 67 -1.29 -21.38 -22.62
CA PRO A 67 -0.81 -22.24 -23.70
C PRO A 67 -1.82 -23.33 -24.16
N GLU A 68 -2.99 -23.43 -23.53
CA GLU A 68 -3.97 -24.50 -23.79
C GLU A 68 -5.27 -23.95 -24.42
N SER A 69 -6.24 -24.82 -24.67
CA SER A 69 -7.60 -24.40 -25.04
C SER A 69 -8.21 -23.49 -23.95
N PRO A 70 -9.11 -22.56 -24.33
CA PRO A 70 -9.79 -21.71 -23.37
C PRO A 70 -10.52 -22.51 -22.27
N LEU A 71 -10.56 -21.96 -21.06
CA LEU A 71 -11.40 -22.44 -19.97
C LEU A 71 -12.87 -22.20 -20.30
N ALA A 72 -13.72 -23.20 -20.04
CA ALA A 72 -15.16 -23.06 -20.07
C ALA A 72 -15.67 -22.38 -18.79
N SER A 73 -16.90 -21.85 -18.82
CA SER A 73 -17.53 -21.26 -17.63
C SER A 73 -17.52 -22.25 -16.45
N ARG A 74 -17.03 -21.79 -15.29
CA ARG A 74 -16.90 -22.56 -14.03
C ARG A 74 -15.84 -23.65 -14.05
N GLU A 75 -15.04 -23.73 -15.11
CA GLU A 75 -13.94 -24.69 -15.19
C GLU A 75 -12.74 -24.20 -14.37
N SER A 76 -12.11 -25.14 -13.65
CA SER A 76 -10.87 -24.88 -12.91
C SER A 76 -9.70 -25.63 -13.52
N ALA A 77 -8.51 -25.04 -13.40
CA ALA A 77 -7.23 -25.64 -13.75
C ALA A 77 -6.22 -25.38 -12.64
N GLU A 78 -5.32 -26.32 -12.40
CA GLU A 78 -4.16 -26.10 -11.54
C GLU A 78 -2.90 -25.93 -12.39
N VAL A 79 -2.11 -24.90 -12.07
CA VAL A 79 -0.90 -24.55 -12.81
C VAL A 79 0.30 -24.51 -11.88
N ARG A 80 1.45 -25.00 -12.35
CA ARG A 80 2.76 -24.72 -11.73
C ARG A 80 3.81 -24.41 -12.79
N VAL A 81 4.82 -23.66 -12.38
CA VAL A 81 5.83 -23.11 -13.28
C VAL A 81 7.23 -23.50 -12.82
N ARG A 82 8.14 -23.70 -13.76
CA ARG A 82 9.58 -23.78 -13.52
C ARG A 82 10.31 -22.88 -14.50
N ALA A 83 11.25 -22.09 -14.04
CA ALA A 83 12.07 -21.25 -14.89
C ALA A 83 13.50 -21.80 -15.03
N HIS A 84 14.09 -21.61 -16.21
CA HIS A 84 15.45 -22.00 -16.53
C HIS A 84 16.32 -20.76 -16.70
N GLY A 85 17.47 -20.72 -16.02
CA GLY A 85 18.45 -19.67 -16.23
C GLY A 85 19.25 -19.87 -17.52
N GLN A 86 20.01 -18.85 -17.92
CA GLN A 86 20.98 -18.92 -19.03
C GLN A 86 21.97 -20.10 -18.89
N PRO A 87 22.68 -20.51 -19.97
CA PRO A 87 23.68 -21.56 -19.90
C PRO A 87 24.68 -21.36 -18.74
N GLY A 88 24.75 -22.35 -17.84
CA GLY A 88 25.59 -22.28 -16.63
C GLY A 88 24.87 -21.73 -15.38
N GLN A 89 23.63 -21.25 -15.50
CA GLN A 89 22.79 -20.82 -14.38
C GLN A 89 21.80 -21.90 -13.97
N ALA A 90 21.43 -21.93 -12.68
CA ALA A 90 20.49 -22.92 -12.14
C ALA A 90 19.06 -22.67 -12.64
N SER A 91 18.29 -23.75 -12.79
CA SER A 91 16.84 -23.68 -12.92
C SER A 91 16.18 -23.57 -11.54
N THR A 92 14.99 -22.98 -11.49
CA THR A 92 14.18 -23.01 -10.27
C THR A 92 13.66 -24.43 -10.01
N PRO A 93 13.31 -24.78 -8.77
CA PRO A 93 12.32 -25.83 -8.51
C PRO A 93 10.99 -25.49 -9.20
N TRP A 94 10.12 -26.49 -9.33
CA TRP A 94 8.71 -26.24 -9.63
C TRP A 94 8.07 -25.39 -8.54
N SER A 95 7.27 -24.41 -8.93
CA SER A 95 6.41 -23.67 -8.00
C SER A 95 5.40 -24.61 -7.34
N PRO A 96 4.79 -24.18 -6.21
CA PRO A 96 3.54 -24.78 -5.75
C PRO A 96 2.46 -24.72 -6.85
N TRP A 97 1.52 -25.65 -6.79
CA TRP A 97 0.30 -25.61 -7.61
C TRP A 97 -0.54 -24.39 -7.23
N THR A 98 -1.04 -23.68 -8.24
CA THR A 98 -1.94 -22.53 -8.08
C THR A 98 -3.18 -22.76 -8.95
N THR A 99 -4.36 -22.57 -8.38
CA THR A 99 -5.63 -22.77 -9.09
C THR A 99 -6.08 -21.49 -9.78
N VAL A 100 -6.62 -21.64 -10.99
CA VAL A 100 -7.42 -20.63 -11.69
C VAL A 100 -8.78 -21.22 -12.03
N GLU A 101 -9.84 -20.45 -11.85
CA GLU A 101 -11.20 -20.87 -12.17
C GLU A 101 -11.94 -19.75 -12.91
N ALA A 102 -12.50 -20.06 -14.07
CA ALA A 102 -13.32 -19.13 -14.84
C ALA A 102 -14.71 -18.95 -14.21
N GLY A 103 -15.27 -17.75 -14.28
CA GLY A 103 -16.62 -17.45 -13.81
C GLY A 103 -17.71 -17.92 -14.77
N LEU A 104 -18.83 -17.19 -14.78
CA LEU A 104 -19.83 -17.24 -15.83
C LEU A 104 -19.39 -16.29 -16.97
N LEU A 105 -18.98 -16.86 -18.09
CA LEU A 105 -18.40 -16.13 -19.22
C LEU A 105 -19.44 -15.57 -20.20
N ASP A 106 -20.67 -16.06 -20.09
CA ASP A 106 -21.79 -15.72 -20.96
C ASP A 106 -23.10 -15.69 -20.18
N GLU A 107 -24.13 -15.14 -20.81
CA GLU A 107 -25.46 -15.03 -20.22
C GLU A 107 -26.13 -16.39 -19.99
N GLU A 108 -25.94 -17.35 -20.89
CA GLU A 108 -26.55 -18.68 -20.80
C GLU A 108 -26.06 -19.43 -19.54
N SER A 109 -24.84 -19.16 -19.12
CA SER A 109 -24.20 -19.72 -17.92
C SER A 109 -24.94 -19.34 -16.62
N TRP A 110 -25.71 -18.25 -16.60
CA TRP A 110 -26.59 -17.88 -15.47
C TRP A 110 -27.77 -18.84 -15.27
N SER A 111 -27.98 -19.80 -16.17
CA SER A 111 -28.90 -20.94 -15.99
C SER A 111 -30.34 -20.52 -15.66
N GLY A 112 -30.81 -19.43 -16.28
CA GLY A 112 -32.16 -18.91 -16.10
C GLY A 112 -32.38 -18.08 -14.84
N ALA A 113 -31.32 -17.71 -14.10
CA ALA A 113 -31.44 -16.75 -13.00
C ALA A 113 -31.92 -15.39 -13.52
N VAL A 114 -32.93 -14.84 -12.84
CA VAL A 114 -33.51 -13.54 -13.17
C VAL A 114 -33.34 -12.57 -12.00
N PRO A 115 -33.21 -11.25 -12.26
CA PRO A 115 -33.18 -10.29 -11.17
C PRO A 115 -34.55 -10.23 -10.47
N ILE A 116 -34.56 -10.21 -9.14
CA ILE A 116 -35.77 -10.21 -8.32
C ILE A 116 -35.81 -9.01 -7.36
N ALA A 117 -37.00 -8.52 -7.03
CA ALA A 117 -37.25 -7.43 -6.09
C ALA A 117 -38.38 -7.76 -5.09
N GLY A 118 -38.47 -6.97 -4.02
CA GLY A 118 -39.63 -7.01 -3.13
C GLY A 118 -40.91 -6.52 -3.85
N PRO A 119 -42.10 -7.01 -3.47
CA PRO A 119 -43.34 -6.71 -4.19
C PRO A 119 -43.98 -5.36 -3.84
N TRP A 120 -43.38 -4.60 -2.92
CA TRP A 120 -43.96 -3.38 -2.38
C TRP A 120 -43.83 -2.20 -3.34
N LYS A 121 -44.67 -1.19 -3.11
CA LYS A 121 -44.66 0.04 -3.91
C LYS A 121 -43.29 0.73 -3.84
N ILE A 122 -42.74 1.06 -5.00
CA ILE A 122 -41.49 1.80 -5.14
C ILE A 122 -41.68 3.23 -4.62
N GLU A 123 -40.84 3.64 -3.68
CA GLU A 123 -40.71 5.05 -3.29
C GLU A 123 -39.83 5.75 -4.33
N HIS A 124 -40.27 6.83 -4.99
CA HIS A 124 -39.43 7.49 -6.00
C HIS A 124 -38.52 8.56 -5.38
N ASP A 125 -39.05 9.48 -4.58
CA ASP A 125 -38.32 10.64 -4.07
C ASP A 125 -37.73 10.44 -2.66
N LYS A 126 -37.65 9.17 -2.21
CA LYS A 126 -37.14 8.80 -0.89
C LYS A 126 -36.10 7.68 -0.97
N PRO A 127 -35.29 7.52 0.11
CA PRO A 127 -34.43 6.35 0.26
C PRO A 127 -35.22 5.04 0.19
N LYS A 128 -34.60 4.00 -0.37
CA LYS A 128 -35.18 2.66 -0.44
C LYS A 128 -34.81 1.91 0.83
N ARG A 129 -35.83 1.49 1.58
CA ARG A 129 -35.63 0.62 2.74
C ARG A 129 -34.96 -0.68 2.28
N PRO A 130 -33.88 -1.13 2.94
CA PRO A 130 -33.22 -2.39 2.60
C PRO A 130 -34.15 -3.61 2.69
N VAL A 131 -33.91 -4.58 1.81
CA VAL A 131 -34.76 -5.76 1.61
C VAL A 131 -33.96 -7.03 1.87
N TYR A 132 -34.53 -7.93 2.66
CA TYR A 132 -34.02 -9.26 2.91
C TYR A 132 -34.70 -10.24 1.96
N PHE A 133 -33.92 -10.95 1.15
CA PHE A 133 -34.35 -12.06 0.30
C PHE A 133 -33.98 -13.39 0.94
N ARG A 134 -34.84 -14.40 0.85
CA ARG A 134 -34.60 -15.73 1.41
C ARG A 134 -35.06 -16.84 0.49
N LYS A 135 -34.26 -17.91 0.46
CA LYS A 135 -34.58 -19.19 -0.18
C LYS A 135 -34.15 -20.36 0.70
N SER A 136 -35.07 -21.29 0.93
CA SER A 136 -34.77 -22.61 1.49
C SER A 136 -34.67 -23.66 0.38
N PHE A 137 -33.80 -24.64 0.56
CA PHE A 137 -33.69 -25.81 -0.30
C PHE A 137 -33.07 -26.98 0.48
N ASP A 138 -33.26 -28.21 0.00
CA ASP A 138 -32.68 -29.40 0.61
C ASP A 138 -31.51 -29.93 -0.22
N LEU A 139 -30.49 -30.47 0.46
CA LEU A 139 -29.33 -31.12 -0.14
C LEU A 139 -29.15 -32.53 0.44
N ASP A 140 -29.05 -33.54 -0.41
CA ASP A 140 -28.95 -34.94 0.02
C ASP A 140 -27.61 -35.25 0.74
N ALA A 141 -27.61 -36.33 1.54
CA ALA A 141 -26.44 -36.76 2.31
C ALA A 141 -25.31 -37.30 1.41
N GLY A 142 -24.05 -36.96 1.72
CA GLY A 142 -22.85 -37.53 1.08
C GLY A 142 -22.55 -37.08 -0.35
N SER A 143 -23.21 -36.04 -0.86
CA SER A 143 -23.19 -35.70 -2.27
C SER A 143 -22.41 -34.44 -2.65
N LEU A 144 -21.97 -33.56 -1.75
CA LEU A 144 -21.30 -32.30 -2.13
C LEU A 144 -19.83 -32.51 -2.52
N HIS A 145 -19.45 -32.07 -3.73
CA HIS A 145 -18.04 -31.95 -4.13
C HIS A 145 -17.58 -30.48 -4.03
N THR A 146 -18.23 -29.58 -4.76
CA THR A 146 -17.92 -28.15 -4.78
C THR A 146 -19.19 -27.32 -4.92
N ALA A 147 -19.24 -26.16 -4.27
CA ALA A 147 -20.30 -25.18 -4.44
C ALA A 147 -19.75 -23.79 -4.70
N ARG A 148 -20.34 -23.09 -5.67
CA ARG A 148 -20.02 -21.70 -6.03
C ARG A 148 -21.27 -20.84 -5.96
N LEU A 149 -21.13 -19.66 -5.37
CA LEU A 149 -22.14 -18.62 -5.39
C LEU A 149 -21.71 -17.52 -6.35
N TYR A 150 -22.50 -17.27 -7.40
CA TYR A 150 -22.37 -16.13 -8.30
C TYR A 150 -23.45 -15.13 -7.93
N ILE A 151 -23.08 -13.89 -7.60
CA ILE A 151 -24.02 -12.94 -6.99
C ILE A 151 -23.71 -11.49 -7.37
N THR A 152 -24.77 -10.72 -7.63
CA THR A 152 -24.73 -9.26 -7.78
C THR A 152 -26.04 -8.64 -7.31
N ALA A 153 -26.11 -7.31 -7.26
CA ALA A 153 -27.30 -6.57 -6.92
C ALA A 153 -27.49 -5.33 -7.80
N LEU A 154 -28.75 -4.95 -7.99
CA LEU A 154 -29.16 -3.61 -8.40
C LEU A 154 -29.16 -2.74 -7.14
N GLY A 155 -27.96 -2.39 -6.68
CA GLY A 155 -27.73 -1.83 -5.34
C GLY A 155 -26.50 -2.47 -4.71
N LEU A 156 -26.50 -2.62 -3.38
CA LEU A 156 -25.45 -3.32 -2.64
C LEU A 156 -26.02 -4.55 -1.94
N TYR A 157 -25.21 -5.60 -1.76
CA TYR A 157 -25.64 -6.84 -1.10
C TYR A 157 -24.71 -7.32 0.01
N GLU A 158 -25.31 -8.05 0.96
CA GLU A 158 -24.61 -8.91 1.91
C GLU A 158 -25.34 -10.26 2.01
N ALA A 159 -24.62 -11.35 1.71
CA ALA A 159 -25.19 -12.69 1.67
C ALA A 159 -24.78 -13.55 2.87
N HIS A 160 -25.68 -14.43 3.30
CA HIS A 160 -25.49 -15.42 4.34
C HIS A 160 -26.02 -16.78 3.88
N ILE A 161 -25.33 -17.85 4.26
CA ILE A 161 -25.77 -19.23 4.09
C ILE A 161 -25.73 -19.91 5.47
N ASN A 162 -26.86 -20.46 5.91
CA ASN A 162 -26.98 -21.15 7.20
C ASN A 162 -26.39 -20.35 8.38
N GLY A 163 -26.72 -19.05 8.44
CA GLY A 163 -26.26 -18.14 9.50
C GLY A 163 -24.85 -17.61 9.35
N ARG A 164 -24.09 -18.07 8.37
CA ARG A 164 -22.70 -17.65 8.14
C ARG A 164 -22.61 -16.70 6.95
N ARG A 165 -21.92 -15.59 7.14
CA ARG A 165 -21.67 -14.60 6.07
C ARG A 165 -20.89 -15.24 4.94
N VAL A 166 -21.28 -14.95 3.70
CA VAL A 166 -20.56 -15.37 2.49
C VAL A 166 -19.48 -14.34 2.18
N GLY A 167 -18.22 -14.79 2.18
CA GLY A 167 -17.06 -13.94 1.91
C GLY A 167 -16.89 -12.79 2.91
N ASP A 168 -15.95 -11.90 2.60
CA ASP A 168 -15.55 -10.76 3.43
C ASP A 168 -15.69 -9.41 2.70
N HIS A 169 -16.26 -9.41 1.49
CA HIS A 169 -16.49 -8.20 0.70
C HIS A 169 -17.57 -7.35 1.38
N VAL A 170 -17.37 -6.03 1.42
CA VAL A 170 -18.36 -5.05 1.85
C VAL A 170 -18.62 -4.07 0.71
N LEU A 171 -19.75 -3.35 0.74
CA LEU A 171 -20.17 -2.48 -0.37
C LEU A 171 -20.13 -3.20 -1.74
N ALA A 172 -20.42 -4.50 -1.77
CA ALA A 172 -20.43 -5.30 -2.99
C ALA A 172 -21.75 -5.07 -3.76
N PRO A 173 -21.73 -4.99 -5.11
CA PRO A 173 -20.62 -5.30 -6.02
C PRO A 173 -19.69 -4.11 -6.35
N GLY A 174 -19.81 -2.98 -5.63
CA GLY A 174 -19.09 -1.75 -5.97
C GLY A 174 -19.89 -0.82 -6.89
N LEU A 175 -19.29 0.31 -7.27
CA LEU A 175 -19.82 1.27 -8.24
C LEU A 175 -19.21 1.04 -9.62
N GLN A 176 -20.05 0.87 -10.64
CA GLN A 176 -19.69 0.78 -12.05
C GLN A 176 -20.64 1.64 -12.90
N SER A 177 -20.34 1.82 -14.18
CA SER A 177 -21.31 2.33 -15.16
C SER A 177 -22.37 1.26 -15.46
N TYR A 178 -23.31 1.01 -14.53
CA TYR A 178 -24.19 -0.18 -14.51
C TYR A 178 -25.02 -0.43 -15.78
N HIS A 179 -25.29 0.59 -16.61
CA HIS A 179 -25.98 0.39 -17.91
C HIS A 179 -25.08 -0.17 -19.00
N HIS A 180 -23.76 -0.11 -18.81
CA HIS A 180 -22.76 -0.65 -19.72
C HIS A 180 -22.09 -1.89 -19.15
N ARG A 181 -21.70 -1.84 -17.87
CA ARG A 181 -20.94 -2.88 -17.17
C ARG A 181 -21.48 -3.07 -15.77
N HIS A 182 -21.84 -4.31 -15.41
CA HIS A 182 -22.38 -4.63 -14.09
C HIS A 182 -21.62 -5.84 -13.53
N VAL A 183 -20.85 -5.63 -12.46
CA VAL A 183 -19.97 -6.68 -11.93
C VAL A 183 -20.75 -7.68 -11.07
N TYR A 184 -20.41 -8.96 -11.14
CA TYR A 184 -20.82 -9.98 -10.18
C TYR A 184 -19.60 -10.58 -9.45
N ASN A 185 -19.81 -11.10 -8.25
CA ASN A 185 -18.76 -11.77 -7.48
C ASN A 185 -18.98 -13.28 -7.44
N THR A 186 -17.87 -14.02 -7.31
CA THR A 186 -17.86 -15.47 -7.18
C THR A 186 -17.28 -15.85 -5.81
N PHE A 187 -17.96 -16.75 -5.09
CA PHE A 187 -17.49 -17.27 -3.81
C PHE A 187 -17.51 -18.78 -3.78
N ASP A 188 -16.48 -19.39 -3.18
CA ASP A 188 -16.55 -20.79 -2.74
C ASP A 188 -17.41 -20.85 -1.46
N VAL A 189 -18.54 -21.56 -1.54
CA VAL A 189 -19.48 -21.73 -0.43
C VAL A 189 -19.62 -23.19 0.00
N SER A 190 -18.72 -24.06 -0.46
CA SER A 190 -18.76 -25.50 -0.19
C SER A 190 -18.80 -25.77 1.33
N GLY A 191 -18.00 -25.05 2.11
CA GLY A 191 -17.95 -25.18 3.57
C GLY A 191 -19.10 -24.51 4.34
N LEU A 192 -20.04 -23.85 3.65
CA LEU A 192 -21.21 -23.20 4.28
C LEU A 192 -22.48 -24.03 4.13
N LEU A 193 -22.51 -24.98 3.19
CA LEU A 193 -23.63 -25.87 2.98
C LEU A 193 -23.62 -27.04 3.98
N GLN A 194 -24.79 -27.56 4.29
CA GLN A 194 -24.99 -28.70 5.17
C GLN A 194 -25.91 -29.73 4.51
N HIS A 195 -25.94 -30.95 5.06
CA HIS A 195 -26.91 -31.95 4.64
C HIS A 195 -28.32 -31.61 5.14
N GLY A 196 -29.34 -31.95 4.34
CA GLY A 196 -30.72 -31.58 4.59
C GLY A 196 -30.99 -30.11 4.24
N ARG A 197 -31.77 -29.44 5.08
CA ARG A 197 -32.27 -28.10 4.81
C ARG A 197 -31.17 -27.05 4.91
N ASN A 198 -31.04 -26.25 3.86
CA ASN A 198 -30.17 -25.10 3.75
C ASN A 198 -30.99 -23.83 3.53
N VAL A 199 -30.46 -22.69 3.96
CA VAL A 199 -31.06 -21.38 3.76
C VAL A 199 -30.02 -20.40 3.23
N ILE A 200 -30.34 -19.76 2.10
CA ILE A 200 -29.65 -18.54 1.63
C ILE A 200 -30.49 -17.35 2.06
N GLN A 201 -29.84 -16.34 2.64
CA GLN A 201 -30.43 -15.04 2.94
C GLN A 201 -29.52 -13.94 2.39
N VAL A 202 -30.08 -12.97 1.68
CA VAL A 202 -29.34 -11.84 1.13
C VAL A 202 -30.02 -10.54 1.51
N LEU A 203 -29.29 -9.63 2.12
CA LEU A 203 -29.74 -8.27 2.38
C LEU A 203 -29.29 -7.38 1.22
N VAL A 204 -30.20 -6.57 0.66
CA VAL A 204 -29.92 -5.63 -0.43
C VAL A 204 -30.34 -4.21 -0.03
N ALA A 205 -29.50 -3.22 -0.34
CA ALA A 205 -29.76 -1.79 -0.11
C ALA A 205 -29.55 -0.95 -1.40
N GLU A 206 -29.97 0.32 -1.39
CA GLU A 206 -29.92 1.19 -2.59
C GLU A 206 -28.50 1.46 -3.11
N GLY A 207 -27.54 1.63 -2.20
CA GLY A 207 -26.16 1.94 -2.54
C GLY A 207 -26.04 3.06 -3.54
N TRP A 208 -25.13 2.91 -4.50
CA TRP A 208 -24.99 3.85 -5.61
C TRP A 208 -26.07 3.68 -6.68
N TYR A 209 -26.58 2.46 -6.91
CA TYR A 209 -27.47 2.16 -8.03
C TYR A 209 -28.75 3.02 -8.05
N SER A 210 -29.40 3.14 -6.89
CA SER A 210 -30.63 3.93 -6.73
C SER A 210 -30.57 4.99 -5.64
N GLY A 211 -29.48 5.03 -4.86
CA GLY A 211 -29.32 5.98 -3.78
C GLY A 211 -28.99 7.39 -4.24
N ARG A 212 -28.91 8.29 -3.26
CA ARG A 212 -28.62 9.70 -3.51
C ARG A 212 -27.15 9.91 -3.86
N LEU A 213 -26.84 10.51 -5.01
CA LEU A 213 -25.48 10.84 -5.45
C LEU A 213 -25.37 12.26 -5.99
N PHE A 214 -24.13 12.75 -6.10
CA PHE A 214 -23.83 13.99 -6.82
C PHE A 214 -24.26 13.89 -8.28
N SER A 215 -24.86 14.96 -8.79
CA SER A 215 -25.38 15.02 -10.15
C SER A 215 -25.30 16.45 -10.68
N PHE A 216 -24.80 16.59 -11.90
CA PHE A 216 -24.93 17.83 -12.66
C PHE A 216 -26.35 18.09 -13.17
N ASP A 217 -27.25 17.09 -13.16
CA ASP A 217 -28.69 17.31 -13.36
C ASP A 217 -29.33 17.71 -12.02
N PRO A 218 -29.74 18.98 -11.84
CA PRO A 218 -30.32 19.46 -10.59
C PRO A 218 -31.69 18.82 -10.29
N ASN A 219 -32.32 18.15 -11.28
CA ASN A 219 -33.60 17.48 -11.13
C ASN A 219 -33.47 16.00 -10.76
N VAL A 220 -32.24 15.47 -10.70
CA VAL A 220 -32.00 14.05 -10.38
C VAL A 220 -30.98 13.95 -9.26
N ALA A 221 -31.50 13.67 -8.06
CA ALA A 221 -30.65 13.43 -6.90
C ALA A 221 -30.46 11.93 -6.58
N ARG A 222 -31.31 11.04 -7.11
CA ARG A 222 -31.31 9.59 -6.82
C ARG A 222 -31.96 8.79 -7.96
N ASN A 223 -31.96 7.45 -7.85
CA ASN A 223 -32.49 6.53 -8.86
C ASN A 223 -31.78 6.64 -10.23
N HIS A 224 -30.44 6.78 -10.22
CA HIS A 224 -29.69 7.08 -11.43
C HIS A 224 -29.77 5.94 -12.46
N TRP A 225 -29.56 4.68 -12.06
CA TRP A 225 -29.58 3.54 -12.97
C TRP A 225 -30.91 2.75 -12.93
N GLY A 226 -31.67 2.89 -11.85
CA GLY A 226 -33.01 2.35 -11.70
C GLY A 226 -33.62 2.75 -10.35
N ASP A 227 -34.92 2.53 -10.21
CA ASP A 227 -35.71 2.90 -9.02
C ASP A 227 -36.02 1.72 -8.08
N ASN A 228 -35.78 0.48 -8.54
CA ASN A 228 -35.89 -0.74 -7.76
C ASN A 228 -34.51 -1.22 -7.30
N ILE A 229 -34.43 -1.68 -6.05
CA ILE A 229 -33.32 -2.49 -5.58
C ILE A 229 -33.62 -3.97 -5.84
N GLY A 230 -32.62 -4.75 -6.21
CA GLY A 230 -32.84 -6.14 -6.61
C GLY A 230 -31.62 -7.04 -6.50
N LEU A 231 -31.87 -8.34 -6.55
CA LEU A 231 -30.88 -9.41 -6.40
C LEU A 231 -30.82 -10.26 -7.67
N LEU A 232 -29.61 -10.58 -8.14
CA LEU A 232 -29.37 -11.64 -9.11
C LEU A 232 -28.35 -12.61 -8.54
N LEU A 233 -28.69 -13.90 -8.47
CA LEU A 233 -27.85 -14.90 -7.82
C LEU A 233 -28.03 -16.27 -8.46
N LEU A 234 -26.92 -17.01 -8.57
CA LEU A 234 -26.89 -18.44 -8.90
C LEU A 234 -26.00 -19.19 -7.92
N LEU A 235 -26.58 -20.09 -7.13
CA LEU A 235 -25.81 -21.13 -6.43
C LEU A 235 -25.67 -22.33 -7.36
N HIS A 236 -24.43 -22.72 -7.62
CA HIS A 236 -24.09 -23.88 -8.44
C HIS A 236 -23.37 -24.92 -7.59
N VAL A 237 -24.00 -26.09 -7.43
CA VAL A 237 -23.48 -27.19 -6.62
C VAL A 237 -23.15 -28.37 -7.54
N THR A 238 -21.88 -28.76 -7.55
CA THR A 238 -21.42 -30.00 -8.20
C THR A 238 -21.39 -31.10 -7.15
N LEU A 239 -22.02 -32.22 -7.46
CA LEU A 239 -22.08 -33.38 -6.58
C LEU A 239 -20.90 -34.34 -6.82
N ALA A 240 -20.65 -35.25 -5.88
CA ALA A 240 -19.55 -36.21 -5.92
C ALA A 240 -19.64 -37.20 -7.09
N ASP A 241 -20.86 -37.43 -7.62
CA ASP A 241 -21.10 -38.23 -8.83
C ASP A 241 -20.98 -37.42 -10.14
N GLY A 242 -20.65 -36.12 -10.04
CA GLY A 242 -20.53 -35.19 -11.16
C GLY A 242 -21.85 -34.55 -11.59
N SER A 243 -22.99 -34.93 -11.01
CA SER A 243 -24.27 -34.26 -11.29
C SER A 243 -24.31 -32.84 -10.69
N VAL A 244 -25.19 -31.99 -11.21
CA VAL A 244 -25.24 -30.57 -10.84
C VAL A 244 -26.61 -30.19 -10.32
N PHE A 245 -26.63 -29.54 -9.16
CA PHE A 245 -27.79 -28.93 -8.53
C PHE A 245 -27.66 -27.41 -8.54
N ARG A 246 -28.72 -26.68 -8.92
CA ARG A 246 -28.70 -25.23 -9.11
C ARG A 246 -29.84 -24.55 -8.37
N ILE A 247 -29.55 -23.44 -7.71
CA ILE A 247 -30.55 -22.55 -7.10
C ILE A 247 -30.38 -21.14 -7.69
N PRO A 248 -31.13 -20.81 -8.75
CA PRO A 248 -31.16 -19.45 -9.30
C PRO A 248 -32.08 -18.53 -8.49
N THR A 249 -31.95 -17.22 -8.66
CA THR A 249 -33.02 -16.27 -8.33
C THR A 249 -34.16 -16.38 -9.31
N ASP A 250 -35.37 -16.57 -8.77
CA ASP A 250 -36.62 -16.76 -9.50
C ASP A 250 -37.82 -16.36 -8.61
N SER A 251 -39.04 -16.50 -9.13
CA SER A 251 -40.29 -16.21 -8.42
C SER A 251 -40.57 -17.08 -7.18
N SER A 252 -39.78 -18.11 -6.91
CA SER A 252 -39.92 -18.98 -5.73
C SER A 252 -39.11 -18.51 -4.52
N TRP A 253 -38.42 -17.37 -4.63
CA TRP A 253 -37.83 -16.65 -3.51
C TRP A 253 -38.89 -15.85 -2.75
N THR A 254 -38.54 -15.46 -1.54
CA THR A 254 -39.39 -14.62 -0.70
C THR A 254 -38.60 -13.43 -0.18
N ALA A 255 -39.29 -12.34 0.14
CA ALA A 255 -38.66 -11.11 0.63
C ALA A 255 -39.38 -10.54 1.86
N THR A 256 -38.65 -9.80 2.68
CA THR A 256 -39.18 -9.00 3.78
C THR A 256 -38.32 -7.76 4.05
N THR A 257 -38.80 -6.85 4.88
CA THR A 257 -37.98 -5.77 5.45
C THR A 257 -37.55 -6.13 6.87
N GLY A 258 -36.52 -5.47 7.40
CA GLY A 258 -35.97 -5.86 8.70
C GLY A 258 -35.36 -4.72 9.50
N PRO A 259 -34.37 -5.01 10.36
CA PRO A 259 -33.85 -4.06 11.33
C PRO A 259 -33.04 -2.92 10.71
N LEU A 260 -32.48 -3.08 9.51
CA LEU A 260 -31.93 -1.96 8.76
C LEU A 260 -33.08 -1.18 8.10
N VAL A 261 -33.41 -0.01 8.65
CA VAL A 261 -34.59 0.80 8.29
C VAL A 261 -34.27 1.79 7.17
N ASP A 262 -33.08 2.38 7.21
CA ASP A 262 -32.57 3.30 6.20
C ASP A 262 -31.07 3.08 6.02
N SER A 263 -30.58 3.25 4.80
CA SER A 263 -29.18 3.01 4.46
C SER A 263 -28.77 3.76 3.21
N GLN A 264 -27.96 4.81 3.39
CA GLN A 264 -27.57 5.71 2.32
C GLN A 264 -26.06 6.00 2.40
N ILE A 265 -25.39 6.05 1.24
CA ILE A 265 -23.93 6.30 1.17
C ILE A 265 -23.54 7.62 1.85
N TYR A 266 -24.29 8.70 1.62
CA TYR A 266 -23.96 10.03 2.19
C TYR A 266 -24.57 10.31 3.55
N ASP A 267 -25.78 9.81 3.81
CA ASP A 267 -26.54 10.20 5.01
C ASP A 267 -26.29 9.27 6.20
N GLY A 268 -25.83 8.04 5.97
CA GLY A 268 -25.61 7.02 7.00
C GLY A 268 -26.74 6.00 7.08
N GLU A 269 -26.78 5.27 8.20
CA GLU A 269 -27.70 4.16 8.45
C GLU A 269 -28.60 4.37 9.67
N VAL A 270 -29.82 3.85 9.60
CA VAL A 270 -30.71 3.71 10.75
C VAL A 270 -31.00 2.24 10.97
N TYR A 271 -30.56 1.71 12.11
CA TYR A 271 -30.76 0.32 12.49
C TYR A 271 -31.58 0.20 13.78
N ASP A 272 -32.71 -0.49 13.70
CA ASP A 272 -33.59 -0.77 14.83
C ASP A 272 -33.52 -2.23 15.23
N SER A 273 -32.71 -2.53 16.25
CA SER A 273 -32.49 -3.90 16.74
C SER A 273 -33.74 -4.55 17.34
N ARG A 274 -34.80 -3.77 17.64
CA ARG A 274 -36.08 -4.31 18.10
C ARG A 274 -36.82 -5.07 16.99
N LEU A 275 -36.42 -4.85 15.75
CA LEU A 275 -36.94 -5.52 14.55
C LEU A 275 -36.07 -6.69 14.11
N GLU A 276 -35.07 -7.11 14.90
CA GLU A 276 -34.32 -8.33 14.62
C GLU A 276 -35.20 -9.57 14.78
N PHE A 277 -35.04 -10.53 13.87
CA PHE A 277 -35.71 -11.83 13.92
C PHE A 277 -34.78 -12.91 13.33
N PRO A 278 -35.05 -14.21 13.58
CA PRO A 278 -34.23 -15.30 13.05
C PRO A 278 -34.30 -15.34 11.51
N LEU A 279 -33.35 -14.70 10.85
CA LEU A 279 -33.29 -14.55 9.39
C LEU A 279 -32.67 -15.78 8.69
N THR A 280 -31.86 -16.54 9.41
CA THR A 280 -30.87 -17.46 8.84
C THR A 280 -31.02 -18.91 9.29
N GLU A 281 -31.97 -19.20 10.19
CA GLU A 281 -32.19 -20.56 10.71
C GLU A 281 -33.01 -21.42 9.72
N PRO A 282 -32.66 -22.71 9.52
CA PRO A 282 -33.41 -23.63 8.68
C PRO A 282 -34.85 -23.90 9.13
N ALA A 283 -35.16 -23.70 10.42
CA ALA A 283 -36.37 -24.25 11.06
C ALA A 283 -37.52 -23.26 11.32
N ASN A 284 -37.30 -21.94 11.21
CA ASN A 284 -38.32 -20.94 11.57
C ASN A 284 -38.97 -20.33 10.31
N ASP A 285 -40.11 -20.90 9.89
CA ASP A 285 -40.99 -20.31 8.87
C ASP A 285 -42.11 -19.42 9.49
N ASP A 286 -41.97 -19.02 10.76
CA ASP A 286 -42.96 -18.20 11.50
C ASP A 286 -42.99 -16.72 11.08
N ASN A 287 -42.05 -16.26 10.25
CA ASN A 287 -42.03 -14.90 9.73
C ASN A 287 -42.87 -14.81 8.44
N LYS A 288 -43.71 -13.77 8.32
CA LYS A 288 -44.48 -13.50 7.10
C LYS A 288 -43.54 -12.90 6.04
N TRP A 289 -42.97 -13.74 5.19
CA TRP A 289 -42.26 -13.30 3.99
C TRP A 289 -43.24 -13.15 2.83
N ASP A 290 -43.07 -12.11 2.02
CA ASP A 290 -43.87 -11.88 0.82
C ASP A 290 -43.21 -12.54 -0.40
N ALA A 291 -44.01 -12.89 -1.41
CA ALA A 291 -43.48 -13.38 -2.69
C ALA A 291 -42.72 -12.25 -3.42
N VAL A 292 -41.61 -12.58 -4.07
CA VAL A 292 -40.84 -11.61 -4.87
C VAL A 292 -41.51 -11.32 -6.21
N VAL A 293 -41.07 -10.24 -6.85
CA VAL A 293 -41.39 -9.96 -8.26
C VAL A 293 -40.13 -10.05 -9.10
N GLU A 294 -40.26 -10.53 -10.34
CA GLU A 294 -39.17 -10.52 -11.31
C GLU A 294 -39.01 -9.12 -11.91
N LEU A 295 -37.76 -8.68 -12.06
CA LEU A 295 -37.39 -7.44 -12.72
C LEU A 295 -36.93 -7.72 -14.16
N PRO A 296 -36.91 -6.68 -15.03
CA PRO A 296 -36.26 -6.78 -16.32
C PRO A 296 -34.79 -7.21 -16.18
N ARG A 297 -34.27 -7.82 -17.24
CA ARG A 297 -32.85 -8.15 -17.35
C ARG A 297 -31.99 -6.91 -17.10
N ILE A 298 -30.86 -7.10 -16.41
CA ILE A 298 -29.84 -6.06 -16.21
C ILE A 298 -29.39 -5.51 -17.57
N LYS A 299 -29.39 -4.17 -17.69
CA LYS A 299 -29.03 -3.47 -18.94
C LYS A 299 -27.55 -3.66 -19.30
N GLY A 300 -26.65 -3.54 -18.33
CA GLY A 300 -25.22 -3.68 -18.53
C GLY A 300 -24.76 -5.12 -18.75
N VAL A 301 -23.57 -5.27 -19.33
CA VAL A 301 -22.93 -6.59 -19.50
C VAL A 301 -22.48 -7.09 -18.13
N LEU A 302 -22.96 -8.28 -17.76
CA LEU A 302 -22.52 -9.00 -16.56
C LEU A 302 -21.11 -9.53 -16.76
N MET A 303 -20.20 -9.20 -15.84
CA MET A 303 -18.82 -9.67 -15.90
C MET A 303 -18.18 -9.81 -14.53
N SER A 304 -17.11 -10.61 -14.48
CA SER A 304 -16.27 -10.75 -13.29
C SER A 304 -15.53 -9.44 -12.98
N PRO A 305 -15.10 -9.21 -11.73
CA PRO A 305 -14.33 -8.04 -11.35
C PRO A 305 -12.90 -8.12 -11.92
N ASP A 306 -12.37 -7.01 -12.43
CA ASP A 306 -10.93 -6.84 -12.67
C ASP A 306 -10.17 -6.44 -11.40
N ALA A 307 -10.85 -5.71 -10.50
CA ALA A 307 -10.27 -5.10 -9.32
C ALA A 307 -10.49 -5.95 -8.06
N PRO A 308 -9.58 -5.89 -7.07
CA PRO A 308 -9.85 -6.41 -5.73
C PRO A 308 -11.11 -5.77 -5.10
N PRO A 309 -11.86 -6.54 -4.30
CA PRO A 309 -13.09 -6.07 -3.67
C PRO A 309 -12.80 -5.03 -2.58
N VAL A 310 -13.84 -4.28 -2.20
CA VAL A 310 -13.81 -3.45 -0.98
C VAL A 310 -13.94 -4.36 0.24
N ARG A 311 -13.06 -4.18 1.23
CA ARG A 311 -13.02 -4.97 2.48
C ARG A 311 -12.85 -4.07 3.70
N ARG A 312 -13.06 -4.66 4.88
CA ARG A 312 -12.62 -4.09 6.17
C ARG A 312 -11.13 -4.39 6.34
N ILE A 313 -10.29 -3.38 6.25
CA ILE A 313 -8.84 -3.53 6.12
C ILE A 313 -8.12 -3.43 7.47
N GLU A 314 -8.51 -2.46 8.31
CA GLU A 314 -7.84 -2.14 9.56
C GLU A 314 -8.86 -1.66 10.60
N GLU A 315 -8.59 -1.90 11.89
CA GLU A 315 -9.40 -1.39 13.00
C GLU A 315 -8.59 -0.43 13.88
N ARG A 316 -9.19 0.71 14.25
CA ARG A 316 -8.56 1.73 15.11
C ARG A 316 -9.45 2.10 16.29
N LYS A 317 -8.87 2.08 17.49
CA LYS A 317 -9.52 2.58 18.70
C LYS A 317 -9.40 4.11 18.80
N PRO A 318 -10.31 4.78 19.54
CA PRO A 318 -10.13 6.17 19.90
C PRO A 318 -8.82 6.37 20.66
N VAL A 319 -8.06 7.41 20.29
CA VAL A 319 -6.86 7.86 21.03
C VAL A 319 -7.20 8.92 22.07
N ARG A 320 -8.38 9.54 21.97
CA ARG A 320 -8.88 10.54 22.91
C ARG A 320 -10.39 10.54 22.94
N ILE A 321 -10.96 10.71 24.13
CA ILE A 321 -12.40 10.87 24.39
C ILE A 321 -12.58 12.08 25.31
N TRP A 322 -13.51 12.98 25.00
CA TRP A 322 -13.77 14.16 25.83
C TRP A 322 -15.19 14.70 25.65
N THR A 323 -15.56 15.65 26.50
CA THR A 323 -16.80 16.41 26.37
C THR A 323 -16.49 17.78 25.76
N SER A 324 -17.18 18.14 24.69
CA SER A 324 -17.04 19.42 24.00
C SER A 324 -17.51 20.61 24.85
N PRO A 325 -17.16 21.86 24.51
CA PRO A 325 -17.67 23.04 25.19
C PRO A 325 -19.21 23.12 25.26
N LYS A 326 -19.92 22.56 24.27
CA LYS A 326 -21.39 22.46 24.28
C LYS A 326 -21.94 21.20 24.95
N GLY A 327 -21.10 20.43 25.64
CA GLY A 327 -21.52 19.24 26.39
C GLY A 327 -21.67 17.97 25.55
N LYS A 328 -21.11 17.92 24.33
CA LYS A 328 -21.21 16.74 23.44
C LYS A 328 -20.09 15.75 23.70
N LEU A 329 -20.40 14.45 23.63
CA LEU A 329 -19.40 13.40 23.75
C LEU A 329 -18.66 13.26 22.41
N LEU A 330 -17.34 13.47 22.43
CA LEU A 330 -16.47 13.40 21.25
C LEU A 330 -15.39 12.33 21.42
N ALA A 331 -15.00 11.72 20.29
CA ALA A 331 -13.85 10.82 20.22
C ALA A 331 -12.99 11.13 18.98
N ASP A 332 -11.66 11.06 19.15
CA ASP A 332 -10.65 11.22 18.09
C ASP A 332 -9.97 9.87 17.85
N PHE A 333 -9.92 9.42 16.60
CA PHE A 333 -9.21 8.20 16.20
C PHE A 333 -7.73 8.43 15.85
N GLY A 334 -7.27 9.68 15.85
CA GLY A 334 -5.88 10.07 15.55
C GLY A 334 -5.50 9.96 14.08
N GLN A 335 -6.45 9.65 13.20
CA GLN A 335 -6.27 9.49 11.75
C GLN A 335 -7.59 9.78 11.05
N ASN A 336 -7.56 10.64 10.04
CA ASN A 336 -8.64 10.81 9.08
C ASN A 336 -8.66 9.61 8.11
N LEU A 337 -9.76 8.88 8.09
CA LEU A 337 -9.91 7.59 7.40
C LEU A 337 -11.25 7.52 6.67
N ALA A 338 -11.41 6.57 5.75
CA ALA A 338 -12.71 6.22 5.18
C ALA A 338 -13.19 4.88 5.76
N GLY A 339 -14.47 4.81 6.14
CA GLY A 339 -15.10 3.62 6.68
C GLY A 339 -16.24 3.95 7.62
N TRP A 340 -16.35 3.26 8.75
CA TRP A 340 -17.44 3.48 9.72
C TRP A 340 -16.98 3.19 11.15
N VAL A 341 -17.86 3.41 12.12
CA VAL A 341 -17.62 3.05 13.52
C VAL A 341 -18.48 1.86 13.91
N ARG A 342 -17.84 0.83 14.46
CA ARG A 342 -18.49 -0.25 15.21
C ARG A 342 -18.60 0.17 16.66
N ILE A 343 -19.79 0.09 17.23
CA ILE A 343 -20.03 0.35 18.67
C ILE A 343 -20.50 -0.89 19.41
N LYS A 344 -20.25 -0.91 20.71
CA LYS A 344 -20.78 -1.89 21.65
C LYS A 344 -21.43 -1.15 22.82
N VAL A 345 -22.71 -1.41 23.07
CA VAL A 345 -23.52 -0.61 24.00
C VAL A 345 -24.60 -1.44 24.71
N SER A 346 -24.90 -1.06 25.95
CA SER A 346 -26.01 -1.58 26.74
C SER A 346 -26.94 -0.44 27.16
N GLY A 347 -28.24 -0.58 26.92
CA GLY A 347 -29.23 0.46 27.25
C GLY A 347 -30.64 -0.11 27.31
N GLN A 348 -31.64 0.75 27.50
CA GLN A 348 -33.04 0.36 27.52
C GLN A 348 -33.60 0.13 26.11
N PRO A 349 -34.65 -0.71 25.96
CA PRO A 349 -35.34 -0.84 24.69
C PRO A 349 -35.85 0.53 24.20
N GLY A 350 -35.51 0.91 22.97
CA GLY A 350 -35.92 2.17 22.34
C GLY A 350 -34.95 3.34 22.56
N ASP A 351 -33.92 3.19 23.39
CA ASP A 351 -32.81 4.17 23.45
C ASP A 351 -32.17 4.29 22.06
N GLN A 352 -31.81 5.51 21.68
CA GLN A 352 -31.22 5.81 20.38
C GLN A 352 -29.81 6.37 20.56
N VAL A 353 -28.82 5.68 20.00
CA VAL A 353 -27.45 6.16 19.93
C VAL A 353 -27.18 6.67 18.52
N THR A 354 -26.80 7.93 18.40
CA THR A 354 -26.49 8.58 17.12
C THR A 354 -25.01 8.94 17.04
N ILE A 355 -24.36 8.56 15.94
CA ILE A 355 -22.94 8.80 15.66
C ILE A 355 -22.86 9.74 14.46
N SER A 356 -22.34 10.96 14.66
CA SER A 356 -22.05 11.91 13.57
C SER A 356 -20.55 11.97 13.32
N HIS A 357 -20.15 11.95 12.06
CA HIS A 357 -18.74 11.83 11.64
C HIS A 357 -18.22 13.14 11.05
N ALA A 358 -16.96 13.50 11.36
CA ALA A 358 -16.31 14.68 10.78
C ALA A 358 -14.78 14.53 10.64
N GLU A 359 -14.19 15.23 9.67
CA GLU A 359 -12.75 15.21 9.43
C GLU A 359 -11.96 16.08 10.43
N VAL A 360 -12.53 17.21 10.86
CA VAL A 360 -11.86 18.21 11.71
C VAL A 360 -12.76 18.73 12.83
N ILE A 361 -12.11 19.37 13.81
CA ILE A 361 -12.76 20.10 14.92
C ILE A 361 -12.59 21.59 14.66
N GLU A 362 -13.66 22.36 14.83
CA GLU A 362 -13.67 23.82 14.77
C GLU A 362 -14.42 24.35 16.00
N ASP A 363 -13.87 25.36 16.68
CA ASP A 363 -14.43 25.91 17.93
C ASP A 363 -14.76 24.86 19.02
N GLY A 364 -14.00 23.77 19.04
CA GLY A 364 -14.16 22.66 20.00
C GLY A 364 -15.31 21.69 19.68
N GLU A 365 -15.99 21.86 18.55
CA GLU A 365 -17.06 20.98 18.05
C GLU A 365 -16.67 20.33 16.71
N ILE A 366 -17.39 19.30 16.27
CA ILE A 366 -17.17 18.72 14.94
C ILE A 366 -17.56 19.71 13.82
N ALA A 367 -16.70 19.87 12.82
CA ALA A 367 -16.97 20.72 11.66
C ALA A 367 -17.76 19.97 10.59
N ILE A 368 -19.06 20.28 10.47
CA ILE A 368 -19.97 19.62 9.53
C ILE A 368 -20.25 20.42 8.25
N LEU A 369 -19.91 21.71 8.23
CA LEU A 369 -20.07 22.56 7.03
C LEU A 369 -19.38 21.96 5.79
N PRO A 370 -18.14 21.42 5.88
CA PRO A 370 -17.46 20.71 4.78
C PRO A 370 -18.23 19.53 4.16
N LEU A 371 -19.17 18.92 4.89
CA LEU A 371 -19.93 17.78 4.41
C LEU A 371 -21.04 18.18 3.42
N ARG A 372 -21.32 19.49 3.31
CA ARG A 372 -22.41 20.07 2.51
C ARG A 372 -23.75 19.42 2.87
N SER A 373 -24.41 18.69 1.96
CA SER A 373 -25.69 18.03 2.23
C SER A 373 -25.55 16.59 2.77
N ALA A 374 -24.35 16.01 2.86
CA ALA A 374 -24.15 14.71 3.46
C ALA A 374 -24.32 14.80 4.99
N LYS A 375 -25.19 13.99 5.57
CA LYS A 375 -25.38 13.97 7.03
C LYS A 375 -24.28 13.21 7.77
N ALA A 376 -23.70 12.19 7.12
CA ALA A 376 -22.69 11.29 7.69
C ALA A 376 -23.05 10.80 9.11
N ARG A 377 -24.27 10.28 9.27
CA ARG A 377 -24.85 9.98 10.58
C ARG A 377 -25.48 8.59 10.65
N ASP A 378 -24.99 7.79 11.57
CA ASP A 378 -25.56 6.47 11.87
C ASP A 378 -26.39 6.51 13.17
N THR A 379 -27.49 5.78 13.21
CA THR A 379 -28.39 5.71 14.37
C THR A 379 -28.72 4.26 14.71
N PHE A 380 -28.46 3.87 15.96
CA PHE A 380 -28.75 2.54 16.49
C PHE A 380 -29.81 2.61 17.58
N ILE A 381 -30.94 1.93 17.36
CA ILE A 381 -32.06 1.84 18.31
C ILE A 381 -31.97 0.50 19.04
N LEU A 382 -31.88 0.54 20.36
CA LEU A 382 -31.58 -0.61 21.21
C LEU A 382 -32.80 -1.49 21.48
N ASN A 383 -32.60 -2.80 21.62
CA ASN A 383 -33.63 -3.77 21.98
C ASN A 383 -33.66 -4.11 23.49
N GLY A 384 -32.72 -3.58 24.26
CA GLY A 384 -32.60 -3.79 25.70
C GLY A 384 -31.70 -4.94 26.12
N GLN A 385 -31.13 -5.70 25.18
CA GLN A 385 -30.12 -6.70 25.50
C GLN A 385 -28.80 -6.03 25.90
N GLU A 386 -28.04 -6.68 26.77
CA GLU A 386 -26.70 -6.21 27.13
C GLU A 386 -25.73 -6.43 25.97
N ASN A 387 -24.72 -5.56 25.88
CA ASN A 387 -23.59 -5.69 24.95
C ASN A 387 -24.00 -5.78 23.47
N GLN A 388 -25.06 -5.08 23.07
CA GLN A 388 -25.48 -5.00 21.67
C GLN A 388 -24.37 -4.37 20.81
N VAL A 389 -24.14 -4.93 19.62
CA VAL A 389 -23.12 -4.47 18.68
C VAL A 389 -23.79 -3.93 17.43
N PHE A 390 -23.39 -2.72 17.03
CA PHE A 390 -23.81 -2.12 15.77
C PHE A 390 -22.59 -1.82 14.91
N GLU A 391 -22.65 -2.25 13.65
CA GLU A 391 -21.69 -1.95 12.60
C GLU A 391 -22.49 -1.67 11.30
N PRO A 392 -22.32 -0.50 10.67
CA PRO A 392 -22.98 -0.20 9.40
C PRO A 392 -22.59 -1.17 8.27
N ARG A 393 -23.44 -1.31 7.24
CA ARG A 393 -23.28 -2.34 6.18
C ARG A 393 -23.14 -1.79 4.75
N PHE A 394 -23.89 -0.74 4.39
CA PHE A 394 -24.01 -0.16 3.06
C PHE A 394 -23.87 1.37 3.05
N THR A 395 -23.17 1.93 4.03
CA THR A 395 -22.70 3.31 4.07
C THR A 395 -21.21 3.37 4.37
N TYR A 396 -20.59 4.53 4.20
CA TYR A 396 -19.24 4.82 4.71
C TYR A 396 -19.09 6.33 4.86
N HIS A 397 -18.11 6.75 5.66
CA HIS A 397 -17.84 8.15 6.00
C HIS A 397 -16.33 8.40 5.94
N GLY A 398 -15.94 9.61 5.52
CA GLY A 398 -14.59 10.13 5.71
C GLY A 398 -14.52 10.92 7.02
N PHE A 399 -13.72 10.47 8.00
CA PHE A 399 -13.68 11.10 9.31
C PHE A 399 -12.41 10.78 10.10
N ARG A 400 -12.09 11.68 11.05
CA ARG A 400 -11.15 11.44 12.15
C ARG A 400 -11.86 11.46 13.50
N TYR A 401 -12.91 12.28 13.60
CA TYR A 401 -13.64 12.56 14.82
C TYR A 401 -15.08 12.05 14.70
N ILE A 402 -15.63 11.62 15.83
CA ILE A 402 -17.05 11.37 15.97
C ILE A 402 -17.63 12.17 17.13
N GLN A 403 -18.89 12.57 16.94
CA GLN A 403 -19.78 12.99 18.01
C GLN A 403 -20.80 11.88 18.27
N ILE A 404 -21.03 11.60 19.55
CA ILE A 404 -22.00 10.60 19.99
C ILE A 404 -23.10 11.30 20.80
N ASP A 405 -24.34 11.15 20.36
CA ASP A 405 -25.53 11.62 21.05
C ASP A 405 -26.36 10.43 21.53
N GLY A 406 -27.01 10.57 22.70
CA GLY A 406 -27.92 9.55 23.23
C GLY A 406 -27.25 8.31 23.85
N TRP A 407 -25.95 8.38 24.16
CA TRP A 407 -25.25 7.27 24.82
C TRP A 407 -25.82 6.98 26.23
N PRO A 408 -26.14 5.73 26.60
CA PRO A 408 -26.75 5.41 27.89
C PRO A 408 -25.86 5.74 29.09
N GLU A 409 -26.37 6.48 30.08
CA GLU A 409 -25.61 6.89 31.29
C GLU A 409 -25.07 5.71 32.11
N LYS A 410 -25.78 4.58 32.11
CA LYS A 410 -25.44 3.38 32.89
C LYS A 410 -24.31 2.55 32.27
N ASP A 411 -23.89 2.88 31.05
CA ASP A 411 -22.83 2.19 30.32
C ASP A 411 -21.75 3.21 29.92
N PRO A 412 -20.78 3.56 30.79
CA PRO A 412 -19.86 4.67 30.50
C PRO A 412 -19.04 4.47 29.23
N PHE A 413 -19.10 5.43 28.31
CA PHE A 413 -18.35 5.39 27.05
C PHE A 413 -16.83 5.43 27.29
N ASN A 414 -16.09 4.51 26.68
CA ASN A 414 -14.64 4.37 26.80
C ASN A 414 -13.99 3.85 25.49
N ASP A 415 -12.69 3.56 25.50
CA ASP A 415 -11.93 3.14 24.32
C ASP A 415 -12.32 1.75 23.76
N THR A 416 -13.13 0.99 24.50
CA THR A 416 -13.72 -0.29 24.07
C THR A 416 -15.15 -0.15 23.56
N SER A 417 -15.79 1.00 23.76
CA SER A 417 -17.16 1.28 23.34
C SER A 417 -17.28 1.51 21.83
N ALA A 418 -16.22 1.99 21.19
CA ALA A 418 -16.20 2.30 19.76
C ALA A 418 -14.88 1.85 19.09
N THR A 419 -14.96 1.49 17.82
CA THR A 419 -13.80 1.16 16.97
C THR A 419 -14.08 1.63 15.56
N ALA A 420 -13.19 2.44 14.99
CA ALA A 420 -13.24 2.79 13.58
C ALA A 420 -12.76 1.60 12.75
N VAL A 421 -13.54 1.22 11.74
CA VAL A 421 -13.25 0.17 10.77
C VAL A 421 -12.90 0.86 9.46
N VAL A 422 -11.65 0.72 9.02
CA VAL A 422 -11.13 1.30 7.78
C VAL A 422 -11.58 0.43 6.61
N VAL A 423 -12.20 1.04 5.61
CA VAL A 423 -12.82 0.33 4.47
C VAL A 423 -12.33 0.93 3.16
N HIS A 424 -11.74 0.09 2.29
CA HIS A 424 -11.35 0.46 0.92
C HIS A 424 -11.14 -0.80 0.06
N SER A 425 -10.93 -0.62 -1.24
CA SER A 425 -10.50 -1.69 -2.15
C SER A 425 -9.20 -2.31 -1.66
N ASP A 426 -9.15 -3.63 -1.52
CA ASP A 426 -8.02 -4.39 -0.97
C ASP A 426 -6.87 -4.53 -1.97
N LEU A 427 -6.33 -3.39 -2.37
CA LEU A 427 -5.14 -3.28 -3.21
C LEU A 427 -3.91 -3.75 -2.44
N GLU A 428 -3.00 -4.47 -3.11
CA GLU A 428 -1.77 -4.94 -2.49
C GLU A 428 -0.79 -3.76 -2.35
N GLN A 429 -0.35 -3.43 -1.13
CA GLN A 429 0.68 -2.40 -0.96
C GLN A 429 2.02 -2.90 -1.55
N THR A 430 2.63 -2.08 -2.41
CA THR A 430 3.86 -2.40 -3.14
C THR A 430 5.01 -1.43 -2.84
N GLY A 431 4.71 -0.22 -2.36
CA GLY A 431 5.70 0.83 -2.11
C GLY A 431 5.77 1.32 -0.67
N TRP A 432 6.99 1.56 -0.18
CA TRP A 432 7.29 2.19 1.10
C TRP A 432 8.39 3.23 0.94
N PHE A 433 8.30 4.29 1.74
CA PHE A 433 9.30 5.35 1.82
C PHE A 433 9.47 5.80 3.28
N HIS A 434 10.71 6.04 3.65
CA HIS A 434 11.13 6.64 4.91
C HIS A 434 12.37 7.51 4.68
N CYS A 435 12.56 8.58 5.45
CA CYS A 435 13.74 9.42 5.40
C CYS A 435 14.06 10.05 6.75
N SER A 436 15.18 10.74 6.87
CA SER A 436 15.60 11.42 8.10
C SER A 436 14.69 12.59 8.50
N ASN A 437 13.87 13.12 7.59
CA ASN A 437 12.95 14.22 7.88
C ASN A 437 11.58 13.70 8.36
N PRO A 438 11.21 13.89 9.64
CA PRO A 438 9.96 13.35 10.19
C PRO A 438 8.70 13.98 9.56
N LEU A 439 8.76 15.23 9.11
CA LEU A 439 7.62 15.89 8.46
C LEU A 439 7.35 15.29 7.08
N LEU A 440 8.40 14.95 6.33
CA LEU A 440 8.25 14.23 5.06
C LEU A 440 7.72 12.81 5.27
N ASN A 441 8.14 12.12 6.33
CA ASN A 441 7.58 10.82 6.67
C ASN A 441 6.08 10.92 7.00
N GLN A 442 5.69 11.93 7.77
CA GLN A 442 4.28 12.17 8.08
C GLN A 442 3.51 12.56 6.82
N PHE A 443 4.04 13.43 5.96
CA PHE A 443 3.43 13.79 4.69
C PHE A 443 3.24 12.56 3.79
N HIS A 444 4.26 11.72 3.63
CA HIS A 444 4.14 10.47 2.86
C HIS A 444 3.08 9.53 3.47
N SER A 445 2.99 9.45 4.80
CA SER A 445 1.90 8.74 5.48
C SER A 445 0.53 9.34 5.11
N ASN A 446 0.40 10.66 5.10
CA ASN A 446 -0.82 11.38 4.72
C ASN A 446 -1.24 11.04 3.29
N VAL A 447 -0.30 11.01 2.35
CA VAL A 447 -0.56 10.61 0.96
C VAL A 447 -1.13 9.20 0.88
N ARG A 448 -0.54 8.24 1.60
CA ARG A 448 -1.05 6.86 1.64
C ARG A 448 -2.45 6.79 2.23
N TRP A 449 -2.72 7.53 3.29
CA TRP A 449 -4.06 7.56 3.90
C TRP A 449 -5.10 8.25 3.02
N SER A 450 -4.72 9.26 2.24
CA SER A 450 -5.61 9.86 1.25
C SER A 450 -5.96 8.89 0.12
N MET A 451 -4.96 8.11 -0.33
CA MET A 451 -5.20 7.04 -1.30
C MET A 451 -6.14 5.97 -0.73
N LYS A 452 -5.85 5.44 0.47
CA LYS A 452 -6.73 4.47 1.15
C LYS A 452 -8.16 5.00 1.27
N GLY A 453 -8.31 6.27 1.66
CA GLY A 453 -9.62 6.89 1.83
C GLY A 453 -10.44 6.98 0.55
N ASN A 454 -9.78 7.09 -0.61
CA ASN A 454 -10.43 7.43 -1.87
C ASN A 454 -10.42 6.31 -2.92
N PHE A 455 -9.91 5.13 -2.58
CA PHE A 455 -9.97 3.96 -3.45
C PHE A 455 -11.04 3.01 -2.92
N VAL A 456 -12.29 3.48 -2.92
CA VAL A 456 -13.46 2.71 -2.48
C VAL A 456 -14.29 2.36 -3.71
N SER A 457 -14.00 1.20 -4.32
CA SER A 457 -14.53 0.73 -5.62
C SER A 457 -14.10 1.53 -6.84
N ILE A 458 -14.07 2.86 -6.77
CA ILE A 458 -13.62 3.79 -7.83
C ILE A 458 -12.65 4.83 -7.23
N PRO A 459 -11.84 5.54 -8.02
CA PRO A 459 -10.89 6.54 -7.51
C PRO A 459 -11.62 7.86 -7.16
N THR A 460 -12.25 7.94 -6.00
CA THR A 460 -13.06 9.11 -5.63
C THR A 460 -12.23 10.37 -5.42
N ASP A 461 -12.80 11.55 -5.66
CA ASP A 461 -12.21 12.82 -5.27
C ASP A 461 -11.99 12.88 -3.74
N CYS A 462 -13.06 12.69 -2.98
CA CYS A 462 -13.04 12.74 -1.53
C CYS A 462 -14.01 11.70 -0.93
N PRO A 463 -13.86 11.27 0.34
CA PRO A 463 -14.67 10.18 0.90
C PRO A 463 -15.78 10.61 1.88
N GLN A 464 -15.94 11.90 2.16
CA GLN A 464 -16.77 12.43 3.26
C GLN A 464 -18.04 13.14 2.81
N ARG A 465 -17.95 14.09 1.86
CA ARG A 465 -19.09 14.95 1.47
C ARG A 465 -20.00 14.26 0.46
N ASP A 466 -21.05 14.95 0.05
CA ASP A 466 -22.01 14.56 -0.99
C ASP A 466 -21.43 14.62 -2.42
N GLU A 467 -20.29 13.96 -2.63
CA GLU A 467 -19.57 13.90 -3.92
C GLU A 467 -19.05 12.48 -4.15
N ARG A 468 -17.82 12.16 -3.77
CA ARG A 468 -17.26 10.81 -3.81
C ARG A 468 -17.37 10.18 -5.20
N MET A 469 -17.04 10.98 -6.21
CA MET A 469 -17.14 10.63 -7.62
C MET A 469 -15.76 10.42 -8.22
N GLY A 470 -15.66 9.58 -9.24
CA GLY A 470 -14.39 9.28 -9.92
C GLY A 470 -13.96 10.43 -10.83
N TRP A 471 -13.58 11.56 -10.26
CA TRP A 471 -13.15 12.75 -10.99
C TRP A 471 -11.85 12.47 -11.76
N THR A 472 -11.90 12.76 -13.06
CA THR A 472 -10.88 12.28 -13.99
C THR A 472 -9.56 13.05 -13.91
N GLY A 473 -9.60 14.35 -13.61
CA GLY A 473 -8.40 15.19 -13.50
C GLY A 473 -7.54 14.85 -12.29
N ASP A 474 -8.17 14.49 -11.18
CA ASP A 474 -7.52 14.02 -9.95
C ASP A 474 -6.68 12.77 -10.23
N VAL A 475 -7.26 11.82 -10.97
CA VAL A 475 -6.57 10.59 -11.39
C VAL A 475 -5.40 10.90 -12.31
N THR A 476 -5.56 11.82 -13.27
CA THR A 476 -4.48 12.26 -14.18
C THR A 476 -3.24 12.70 -13.39
N ALA A 477 -3.41 13.42 -12.28
CA ALA A 477 -2.29 13.87 -11.44
C ALA A 477 -1.72 12.75 -10.55
N PHE A 478 -2.57 11.87 -9.99
CA PHE A 478 -2.18 10.98 -8.90
C PHE A 478 -1.80 9.55 -9.32
N ALA A 479 -2.18 9.09 -10.52
CA ALA A 479 -2.01 7.70 -10.94
C ALA A 479 -0.57 7.17 -10.80
N ALA A 480 0.45 8.00 -11.05
CA ALA A 480 1.85 7.63 -10.90
C ALA A 480 2.19 7.24 -9.44
N THR A 481 1.78 8.08 -8.50
CA THR A 481 1.97 7.87 -7.06
C THR A 481 1.19 6.65 -6.60
N ALA A 482 -0.07 6.51 -7.03
CA ALA A 482 -0.90 5.35 -6.68
C ALA A 482 -0.23 4.03 -7.09
N ASN A 483 0.29 3.96 -8.32
CA ASN A 483 0.94 2.78 -8.87
C ASN A 483 2.25 2.40 -8.19
N PHE A 484 2.94 3.37 -7.57
CA PHE A 484 4.10 3.07 -6.74
C PHE A 484 3.67 2.50 -5.38
N LEU A 485 2.63 3.07 -4.78
CA LEU A 485 2.20 2.74 -3.42
C LEU A 485 1.48 1.40 -3.34
N HIS A 486 0.60 1.10 -4.31
CA HIS A 486 -0.15 -0.16 -4.38
C HIS A 486 -0.22 -0.70 -5.81
N ASP A 487 -0.49 -2.00 -5.91
CA ASP A 487 -0.91 -2.61 -7.16
C ASP A 487 -2.35 -2.20 -7.50
N CYS A 488 -2.46 -1.25 -8.43
CA CYS A 488 -3.71 -0.69 -8.95
C CYS A 488 -4.08 -1.24 -10.34
N SER A 489 -3.36 -2.23 -10.86
CA SER A 489 -3.53 -2.74 -12.24
C SER A 489 -4.98 -3.13 -12.58
N GLY A 490 -5.57 -4.05 -11.83
CA GLY A 490 -6.96 -4.48 -12.00
C GLY A 490 -7.99 -3.37 -11.74
N PHE A 491 -7.68 -2.47 -10.80
CA PHE A 491 -8.49 -1.30 -10.48
C PHE A 491 -8.59 -0.34 -11.68
N TRP A 492 -7.45 -0.03 -12.32
CA TRP A 492 -7.41 0.80 -13.52
C TRP A 492 -8.04 0.13 -14.73
N ARG A 493 -7.86 -1.17 -14.91
CA ARG A 493 -8.48 -1.90 -16.01
C ARG A 493 -10.00 -1.78 -15.96
N GLY A 494 -10.60 -2.06 -14.81
CA GLY A 494 -12.05 -1.96 -14.61
C GLY A 494 -12.59 -0.54 -14.77
N TRP A 495 -11.92 0.45 -14.18
CA TRP A 495 -12.38 1.85 -14.26
C TRP A 495 -12.23 2.44 -15.67
N HIS A 496 -11.15 2.12 -16.41
CA HIS A 496 -11.01 2.57 -17.80
C HIS A 496 -12.01 1.89 -18.76
N ARG A 497 -12.51 0.69 -18.45
CA ARG A 497 -13.66 0.13 -19.19
C ARG A 497 -14.91 1.00 -19.02
N ASP A 498 -15.15 1.53 -17.82
CA ASP A 498 -16.25 2.48 -17.59
C ASP A 498 -16.00 3.81 -18.31
N VAL A 499 -14.77 4.35 -18.28
CA VAL A 499 -14.40 5.56 -19.02
C VAL A 499 -14.71 5.39 -20.52
N TRP A 500 -14.23 4.31 -21.12
CA TRP A 500 -14.48 4.02 -22.53
C TRP A 500 -15.97 3.83 -22.84
N ALA A 501 -16.73 3.18 -21.96
CA ALA A 501 -18.15 2.99 -22.15
C ALA A 501 -18.92 4.33 -22.14
N GLU A 502 -18.63 5.20 -21.18
CA GLU A 502 -19.29 6.50 -21.06
C GLU A 502 -18.92 7.47 -22.20
N MET A 503 -17.68 7.42 -22.72
CA MET A 503 -17.28 8.21 -23.90
C MET A 503 -18.14 7.93 -25.14
N GLN A 504 -18.66 6.70 -25.26
CA GLN A 504 -19.43 6.27 -26.44
C GLN A 504 -20.89 6.74 -26.41
N ARG A 505 -21.33 7.38 -25.31
CA ARG A 505 -22.73 7.67 -25.01
C ARG A 505 -23.49 8.44 -26.09
N ASP A 506 -22.88 9.48 -26.65
CA ASP A 506 -23.51 10.36 -27.64
C ASP A 506 -22.74 10.43 -28.97
N GLY A 507 -21.70 9.60 -29.13
CA GLY A 507 -20.83 9.58 -30.29
C GLY A 507 -19.78 10.69 -30.35
N SER A 508 -19.77 11.65 -29.41
CA SER A 508 -18.75 12.72 -29.35
C SER A 508 -17.36 12.19 -28.99
N MET A 509 -17.29 11.06 -28.29
CA MET A 509 -16.08 10.53 -27.66
C MET A 509 -15.47 11.47 -26.61
N ASN A 510 -16.27 12.40 -26.07
CA ASN A 510 -15.86 13.25 -24.98
C ASN A 510 -15.71 12.42 -23.70
N VAL A 511 -14.65 12.69 -22.95
CA VAL A 511 -14.42 12.05 -21.66
C VAL A 511 -15.23 12.81 -20.60
N PRO A 512 -16.03 12.11 -19.77
CA PRO A 512 -16.76 12.75 -18.69
C PRO A 512 -15.85 13.43 -17.65
N HIS A 513 -16.35 14.47 -16.98
CA HIS A 513 -15.65 15.07 -15.84
C HIS A 513 -15.45 14.10 -14.66
N TYR A 514 -16.40 13.20 -14.43
CA TYR A 514 -16.28 12.10 -13.48
C TYR A 514 -16.92 10.84 -14.06
N VAL A 515 -16.38 9.68 -13.68
CA VAL A 515 -16.86 8.37 -14.13
C VAL A 515 -17.06 7.45 -12.91
N PRO A 516 -18.23 6.81 -12.76
CA PRO A 516 -19.40 6.79 -13.68
C PRO A 516 -20.23 8.08 -13.71
N ILE A 517 -20.87 8.40 -14.86
CA ILE A 517 -21.82 9.50 -14.95
C ILE A 517 -23.10 9.13 -14.19
N THR A 518 -23.62 10.09 -13.42
CA THR A 518 -24.95 9.98 -12.79
C THR A 518 -26.05 10.43 -13.76
N SER A 519 -27.22 9.78 -13.71
CA SER A 519 -28.33 9.99 -14.65
C SER A 519 -28.08 9.51 -16.11
N PRO A 520 -27.61 8.26 -16.30
CA PRO A 520 -27.24 7.68 -17.60
C PRO A 520 -28.38 7.49 -18.60
N ASP A 521 -29.64 7.81 -18.31
CA ASP A 521 -30.71 7.79 -19.32
C ASP A 521 -31.07 9.21 -19.82
N ARG A 522 -30.38 10.26 -19.33
CA ARG A 522 -30.69 11.66 -19.64
C ARG A 522 -29.51 12.39 -20.27
N LEU A 523 -29.81 13.35 -21.13
CA LEU A 523 -28.86 14.37 -21.55
C LEU A 523 -29.11 15.60 -20.68
N VAL A 524 -28.10 16.01 -19.92
CA VAL A 524 -28.15 17.24 -19.11
C VAL A 524 -28.11 18.44 -20.06
N GLU A 525 -28.74 19.55 -19.70
CA GLU A 525 -28.71 20.78 -20.51
C GLU A 525 -27.26 21.19 -20.83
N GLY A 526 -27.00 21.55 -22.10
CA GLY A 526 -25.65 21.84 -22.59
C GLY A 526 -24.69 20.64 -22.60
N ASN A 527 -25.18 19.44 -22.31
CA ASN A 527 -24.39 18.22 -22.15
C ASN A 527 -23.25 18.34 -21.13
N TRP A 528 -23.48 19.11 -20.05
CA TRP A 528 -22.43 19.52 -19.11
C TRP A 528 -21.48 18.40 -18.62
N PRO A 529 -21.95 17.20 -18.23
CA PRO A 529 -21.06 16.11 -17.81
C PRO A 529 -20.02 15.69 -18.86
N LEU A 530 -20.32 15.92 -20.15
CA LEU A 530 -19.52 15.56 -21.31
C LEU A 530 -18.90 16.78 -22.01
N VAL A 531 -18.87 17.95 -21.37
CA VAL A 531 -18.13 19.10 -21.93
C VAL A 531 -16.64 18.76 -21.93
N PRO A 532 -15.96 18.80 -23.09
CA PRO A 532 -14.59 18.34 -23.18
C PRO A 532 -13.66 19.35 -22.48
N THR A 533 -12.82 18.84 -21.57
CA THR A 533 -11.88 19.65 -20.79
C THR A 533 -10.51 19.00 -20.78
N ALA A 534 -9.46 19.78 -20.91
CA ALA A 534 -8.09 19.31 -20.74
C ALA A 534 -7.85 18.85 -19.29
N ILE A 535 -6.82 18.03 -19.07
CA ILE A 535 -6.45 17.38 -17.80
C ILE A 535 -7.45 16.31 -17.37
N TRP A 536 -8.72 16.69 -17.21
CA TRP A 536 -9.81 15.77 -16.87
C TRP A 536 -10.04 14.79 -18.02
N GLY A 537 -10.29 15.29 -19.23
CA GLY A 537 -10.44 14.41 -20.39
C GLY A 537 -9.16 13.69 -20.79
N ASP A 538 -8.00 14.27 -20.46
CA ASP A 538 -6.70 13.67 -20.75
C ASP A 538 -6.42 12.40 -19.93
N VAL A 539 -7.25 12.06 -18.93
CA VAL A 539 -7.16 10.76 -18.25
C VAL A 539 -7.27 9.58 -19.23
N ALA A 540 -8.00 9.77 -20.35
CA ALA A 540 -8.12 8.76 -21.38
C ALA A 540 -6.76 8.41 -22.03
N VAL A 541 -5.78 9.30 -21.93
CA VAL A 541 -4.39 9.13 -22.41
C VAL A 541 -3.44 8.88 -21.25
N ALA A 542 -3.42 9.76 -20.24
CA ALA A 542 -2.49 9.68 -19.13
C ALA A 542 -2.68 8.40 -18.29
N GLY A 543 -3.92 8.00 -18.03
CA GLY A 543 -4.25 6.81 -17.24
C GLY A 543 -3.65 5.52 -17.83
N PRO A 544 -3.98 5.15 -19.09
CA PRO A 544 -3.41 3.98 -19.74
C PRO A 544 -1.88 4.01 -19.83
N TRP A 545 -1.29 5.19 -20.08
CA TRP A 545 0.16 5.33 -20.10
C TRP A 545 0.80 4.97 -18.76
N GLN A 546 0.29 5.55 -17.68
CA GLN A 546 0.86 5.35 -16.34
C GLN A 546 0.64 3.92 -15.85
N ALA A 547 -0.49 3.30 -16.15
CA ALA A 547 -0.73 1.89 -15.86
C ALA A 547 0.22 0.98 -16.64
N TRP A 548 0.43 1.23 -17.93
CA TRP A 548 1.41 0.48 -18.73
C TRP A 548 2.85 0.66 -18.24
N GLN A 549 3.26 1.88 -17.90
CA GLN A 549 4.59 2.13 -17.33
C GLN A 549 4.80 1.33 -16.05
N ALA A 550 3.81 1.29 -15.16
CA ALA A 550 3.91 0.58 -13.89
C ALA A 550 3.91 -0.95 -14.02
N TYR A 551 3.04 -1.50 -14.87
CA TYR A 551 2.75 -2.94 -14.88
C TYR A 551 3.20 -3.67 -16.15
N GLY A 552 3.68 -2.97 -17.18
CA GLY A 552 4.18 -3.56 -18.42
C GLY A 552 3.13 -4.28 -19.27
N ASP A 553 1.84 -4.10 -18.97
CA ASP A 553 0.74 -4.81 -19.64
C ASP A 553 0.39 -4.17 -20.99
N LEU A 554 0.89 -4.77 -22.07
CA LEU A 554 0.61 -4.30 -23.43
C LEU A 554 -0.81 -4.61 -23.91
N ASP A 555 -1.46 -5.68 -23.43
CA ASP A 555 -2.83 -5.99 -23.87
C ASP A 555 -3.83 -5.02 -23.22
N MET A 556 -3.59 -4.62 -21.97
CA MET A 556 -4.37 -3.56 -21.33
C MET A 556 -4.15 -2.23 -22.04
N LEU A 557 -2.92 -1.90 -22.44
CA LEU A 557 -2.65 -0.70 -23.23
C LEU A 557 -3.36 -0.75 -24.60
N GLU A 558 -3.34 -1.90 -25.29
CA GLU A 558 -4.02 -2.10 -26.58
C GLU A 558 -5.56 -2.01 -26.44
N GLU A 559 -6.11 -2.63 -25.39
CA GLU A 559 -7.54 -2.53 -25.03
C GLU A 559 -7.97 -1.07 -24.87
N GLN A 560 -7.18 -0.29 -24.13
CA GLN A 560 -7.44 1.11 -23.82
C GLN A 560 -6.98 2.07 -24.94
N TYR A 561 -6.21 1.63 -25.92
CA TYR A 561 -5.75 2.50 -27.01
C TYR A 561 -6.93 3.06 -27.83
N LYS A 562 -8.09 2.40 -27.80
CA LYS A 562 -9.33 2.89 -28.43
C LYS A 562 -9.80 4.22 -27.81
N GLN A 563 -9.87 4.32 -26.48
CA GLN A 563 -10.21 5.59 -25.81
C GLN A 563 -9.16 6.66 -26.06
N VAL A 564 -7.87 6.28 -26.07
CA VAL A 564 -6.74 7.18 -26.32
C VAL A 564 -6.89 7.89 -27.67
N GLN A 565 -7.12 7.11 -28.73
CA GLN A 565 -7.29 7.67 -30.07
C GLN A 565 -8.59 8.45 -30.21
N ALA A 566 -9.70 7.92 -29.69
CA ALA A 566 -11.00 8.56 -29.79
C ALA A 566 -11.02 9.94 -29.11
N TRP A 567 -10.38 10.07 -27.94
CA TRP A 567 -10.25 11.36 -27.26
C TRP A 567 -9.49 12.38 -28.13
N LEU A 568 -8.27 12.05 -28.58
CA LEU A 568 -7.46 13.01 -29.32
C LEU A 568 -7.99 13.36 -30.71
N ASP A 569 -8.60 12.39 -31.39
CA ASP A 569 -9.05 12.55 -32.77
C ASP A 569 -10.46 13.14 -32.87
N LEU A 570 -11.33 12.90 -31.88
CA LEU A 570 -12.75 13.26 -31.94
C LEU A 570 -13.22 14.05 -30.71
N GLY A 571 -12.79 13.69 -29.50
CA GLY A 571 -13.31 14.27 -28.26
C GLY A 571 -12.74 15.65 -27.89
N VAL A 572 -11.50 15.97 -28.27
CA VAL A 572 -10.93 17.30 -28.04
C VAL A 572 -11.62 18.32 -28.95
N ASP A 573 -12.23 19.36 -28.37
CA ASP A 573 -12.84 20.47 -29.12
C ASP A 573 -11.76 21.43 -29.64
N ARG A 574 -11.42 21.28 -30.94
CA ARG A 574 -10.34 22.03 -31.59
C ARG A 574 -10.86 23.13 -32.50
N GLU A 575 -10.17 24.27 -32.49
CA GLU A 575 -10.34 25.32 -33.49
C GLU A 575 -9.49 25.06 -34.76
N ALA A 576 -9.55 25.97 -35.74
CA ALA A 576 -8.87 25.80 -37.04
C ALA A 576 -7.33 25.71 -36.93
N SER A 577 -6.73 26.28 -35.88
CA SER A 577 -5.28 26.17 -35.60
C SER A 577 -4.88 24.76 -35.14
N GLY A 578 -5.86 23.93 -34.74
CA GLY A 578 -5.67 22.62 -34.14
C GLY A 578 -5.55 22.64 -32.61
N LEU A 579 -5.41 23.83 -32.00
CA LEU A 579 -5.45 24.06 -30.56
C LEU A 579 -6.90 23.97 -30.02
N TRP A 580 -7.07 24.03 -28.70
CA TRP A 580 -8.40 24.04 -28.08
C TRP A 580 -9.19 25.28 -28.48
N ASN A 581 -10.50 25.08 -28.68
CA ASN A 581 -11.47 26.15 -28.86
C ASN A 581 -11.49 27.11 -27.65
N LYS A 582 -11.15 28.38 -27.88
CA LYS A 582 -11.01 29.42 -26.83
C LYS A 582 -12.33 29.86 -26.18
N HIS A 583 -13.46 29.38 -26.70
CA HIS A 583 -14.78 29.63 -26.14
C HIS A 583 -15.31 28.46 -25.32
N GLY A 584 -14.61 27.32 -25.32
CA GLY A 584 -14.96 26.15 -24.52
C GLY A 584 -14.74 26.38 -23.03
N TYR A 585 -15.49 25.67 -22.19
CA TYR A 585 -15.21 25.65 -20.75
C TYR A 585 -13.91 24.88 -20.47
N GLN A 586 -13.16 25.33 -19.48
CA GLN A 586 -11.98 24.65 -18.96
C GLN A 586 -11.91 24.81 -17.44
N TRP A 587 -11.47 23.76 -16.75
CA TRP A 587 -11.14 23.82 -15.33
C TRP A 587 -9.87 24.64 -15.11
N GLY A 588 -8.84 24.42 -15.94
CA GLY A 588 -7.54 25.10 -15.86
C GLY A 588 -6.69 24.57 -14.73
N ASP A 589 -5.84 25.43 -14.17
CA ASP A 589 -5.00 25.11 -13.01
C ASP A 589 -5.81 25.22 -11.70
N TRP A 590 -6.79 24.33 -11.56
CA TRP A 590 -7.77 24.31 -10.46
C TRP A 590 -7.10 24.39 -9.08
N LEU A 591 -7.64 25.24 -8.20
CA LEU A 591 -7.11 25.46 -6.85
C LEU A 591 -5.66 25.97 -6.82
N ASP A 592 -5.29 26.79 -7.81
CA ASP A 592 -4.20 27.76 -7.67
C ASP A 592 -4.38 28.52 -6.33
N PRO A 593 -3.34 28.62 -5.48
CA PRO A 593 -3.45 29.26 -4.17
C PRO A 593 -3.84 30.74 -4.21
N LEU A 594 -3.77 31.41 -5.36
CA LEU A 594 -4.25 32.78 -5.56
C LEU A 594 -5.65 32.85 -6.18
N ALA A 595 -6.26 31.71 -6.54
CA ALA A 595 -7.65 31.69 -6.97
C ALA A 595 -8.56 32.11 -5.80
N PRO A 596 -9.55 32.99 -6.02
CA PRO A 596 -10.45 33.42 -4.98
C PRO A 596 -11.28 32.25 -4.44
N GLU A 597 -11.59 32.28 -3.14
CA GLU A 597 -12.40 31.22 -2.48
C GLU A 597 -13.72 30.93 -3.21
N SER A 598 -14.34 31.96 -3.79
CA SER A 598 -15.60 31.88 -4.53
C SER A 598 -15.49 31.29 -5.94
N ASP A 599 -14.29 31.20 -6.51
CA ASP A 599 -14.05 30.66 -7.85
C ASP A 599 -12.67 29.98 -7.93
N ALA A 600 -12.65 28.71 -7.57
CA ALA A 600 -11.44 27.87 -7.60
C ALA A 600 -10.83 27.68 -9.00
N GLY A 601 -11.55 28.04 -10.06
CA GLY A 601 -11.08 27.97 -11.43
C GLY A 601 -10.45 29.27 -11.94
N ALA A 602 -10.56 30.38 -11.20
CA ALA A 602 -9.95 31.66 -11.56
C ALA A 602 -8.46 31.70 -11.19
N ALA A 603 -7.69 30.76 -11.75
CA ALA A 603 -6.25 30.64 -11.58
C ALA A 603 -5.48 31.78 -12.28
N THR A 604 -4.21 31.95 -11.89
CA THR A 604 -3.32 32.98 -12.45
C THR A 604 -2.80 32.66 -13.84
N THR A 605 -2.92 31.41 -14.28
CA THR A 605 -2.54 30.96 -15.63
C THR A 605 -3.78 30.82 -16.50
N ASP A 606 -3.76 31.37 -17.73
CA ASP A 606 -4.88 31.23 -18.66
C ASP A 606 -5.28 29.75 -18.86
N LYS A 607 -6.57 29.47 -18.75
CA LYS A 607 -7.10 28.11 -18.82
C LYS A 607 -6.83 27.44 -20.17
N HIS A 608 -6.84 28.21 -21.26
CA HIS A 608 -6.58 27.68 -22.59
C HIS A 608 -5.09 27.54 -22.89
N PHE A 609 -4.24 28.33 -22.24
CA PHE A 609 -2.79 28.08 -22.22
C PHE A 609 -2.53 26.69 -21.61
N VAL A 610 -3.12 26.41 -20.45
CA VAL A 610 -2.99 25.09 -19.79
C VAL A 610 -3.54 23.99 -20.71
N ALA A 611 -4.74 24.18 -21.26
CA ALA A 611 -5.37 23.19 -22.13
C ALA A 611 -4.51 22.84 -23.36
N ASP A 612 -3.95 23.84 -24.03
CA ASP A 612 -3.11 23.62 -25.20
C ASP A 612 -1.75 22.99 -24.86
N ALA A 613 -1.18 23.33 -23.69
CA ALA A 613 0.06 22.70 -23.23
C ALA A 613 -0.15 21.20 -22.99
N TYR A 614 -1.24 20.83 -22.32
CA TYR A 614 -1.63 19.43 -22.13
C TYR A 614 -1.94 18.73 -23.46
N LEU A 615 -2.63 19.38 -24.39
CA LEU A 615 -2.91 18.81 -25.71
C LEU A 615 -1.62 18.40 -26.45
N ILE A 616 -0.58 19.24 -26.39
CA ILE A 616 0.74 18.92 -26.96
C ILE A 616 1.36 17.71 -26.24
N GLY A 617 1.40 17.76 -24.91
CA GLY A 617 1.94 16.68 -24.08
C GLY A 617 1.27 15.33 -24.35
N MET A 618 -0.06 15.31 -24.38
CA MET A 618 -0.85 14.10 -24.64
C MET A 618 -0.67 13.62 -26.07
N THR A 619 -0.64 14.51 -27.07
CA THR A 619 -0.36 14.12 -28.47
C THR A 619 1.01 13.44 -28.59
N HIS A 620 2.04 13.95 -27.88
CA HIS A 620 3.35 13.32 -27.83
C HIS A 620 3.32 11.95 -27.12
N LEU A 621 2.60 11.83 -26.01
CA LEU A 621 2.43 10.55 -25.31
C LEU A 621 1.73 9.51 -26.19
N VAL A 622 0.72 9.88 -26.96
CA VAL A 622 0.05 8.96 -27.88
C VAL A 622 1.01 8.46 -28.96
N ALA A 623 1.87 9.31 -29.52
CA ALA A 623 2.91 8.83 -30.44
C ALA A 623 3.84 7.78 -29.80
N ARG A 624 4.19 7.94 -28.51
CA ARG A 624 4.98 6.96 -27.75
C ARG A 624 4.22 5.67 -27.49
N MET A 625 2.92 5.76 -27.18
CA MET A 625 2.05 4.58 -27.07
C MET A 625 1.95 3.84 -28.40
N SER A 626 1.68 4.54 -29.50
CA SER A 626 1.60 3.97 -30.85
C SER A 626 2.88 3.20 -31.18
N ARG A 627 4.05 3.76 -30.84
CA ARG A 627 5.35 3.09 -31.02
C ARG A 627 5.44 1.80 -30.20
N SER A 628 4.99 1.84 -28.95
CA SER A 628 5.03 0.69 -28.03
C SER A 628 4.11 -0.44 -28.49
N LEU A 629 3.02 -0.11 -29.19
CA LEU A 629 2.08 -1.05 -29.80
C LEU A 629 2.38 -1.38 -31.27
N ASN A 630 3.52 -0.92 -31.82
CA ASN A 630 3.91 -1.09 -33.22
C ASN A 630 2.90 -0.54 -34.26
N LYS A 631 2.18 0.54 -33.93
CA LYS A 631 1.23 1.24 -34.80
C LYS A 631 1.91 2.38 -35.57
N ILE A 632 2.71 2.03 -36.57
CA ILE A 632 3.66 2.94 -37.23
C ILE A 632 2.99 4.15 -37.92
N ASP A 633 1.84 3.96 -38.57
CA ASP A 633 1.13 5.07 -39.24
C ASP A 633 0.65 6.12 -38.21
N GLN A 634 0.23 5.65 -37.04
CA GLN A 634 -0.23 6.48 -35.93
C GLN A 634 0.95 7.24 -35.29
N VAL A 635 2.14 6.63 -35.20
CA VAL A 635 3.36 7.34 -34.77
C VAL A 635 3.59 8.57 -35.63
N SER A 636 3.67 8.39 -36.95
CA SER A 636 3.93 9.49 -37.90
C SER A 636 2.84 10.57 -37.80
N LYS A 637 1.56 10.16 -37.76
CA LYS A 637 0.41 11.07 -37.62
C LYS A 637 0.55 11.97 -36.39
N TYR A 638 0.76 11.39 -35.21
CA TYR A 638 0.77 12.13 -33.95
C TYR A 638 2.07 12.93 -33.74
N GLU A 639 3.21 12.47 -34.26
CA GLU A 639 4.45 13.26 -34.24
C GLU A 639 4.34 14.52 -35.11
N GLU A 640 3.80 14.40 -36.34
CA GLU A 640 3.54 15.55 -37.19
C GLU A 640 2.53 16.52 -36.56
N GLN A 641 1.49 15.99 -35.92
CA GLN A 641 0.50 16.79 -35.21
C GLN A 641 1.13 17.54 -34.03
N ALA A 642 1.96 16.88 -33.20
CA ALA A 642 2.65 17.52 -32.09
C ALA A 642 3.58 18.66 -32.54
N VAL A 643 4.26 18.53 -33.68
CA VAL A 643 5.06 19.62 -34.27
C VAL A 643 4.19 20.81 -34.66
N LYS A 644 3.07 20.58 -35.35
CA LYS A 644 2.13 21.65 -35.75
C LYS A 644 1.51 22.36 -34.54
N LEU A 645 1.11 21.60 -33.52
CA LEU A 645 0.52 22.15 -32.29
C LEU A 645 1.53 22.99 -31.50
N ARG A 646 2.81 22.56 -31.41
CA ARG A 646 3.86 23.38 -30.78
C ARG A 646 4.05 24.72 -31.48
N GLN A 647 4.04 24.73 -32.82
CA GLN A 647 4.13 25.98 -33.57
C GLN A 647 2.91 26.88 -33.30
N ALA A 648 1.69 26.33 -33.41
CA ALA A 648 0.46 27.08 -33.15
C ALA A 648 0.41 27.65 -31.71
N PHE A 649 0.88 26.87 -30.73
CA PHE A 649 1.00 27.31 -29.34
C PHE A 649 1.98 28.47 -29.22
N ALA A 650 3.17 28.37 -29.82
CA ALA A 650 4.16 29.44 -29.79
C ALA A 650 3.60 30.74 -30.40
N ASP A 651 2.92 30.63 -31.55
CA ASP A 651 2.33 31.79 -32.24
C ASP A 651 1.21 32.46 -31.43
N THR A 652 0.49 31.70 -30.61
CA THR A 652 -0.67 32.16 -29.84
C THR A 652 -0.28 32.70 -28.47
N TRP A 653 0.62 32.01 -27.77
CA TRP A 653 0.87 32.21 -26.35
C TRP A 653 2.23 32.83 -26.01
N LEU A 654 3.19 32.82 -26.94
CA LEU A 654 4.57 33.20 -26.65
C LEU A 654 5.00 34.45 -27.42
N THR A 655 5.83 35.27 -26.77
CA THR A 655 6.57 36.37 -27.41
C THR A 655 8.04 36.24 -27.03
N ASP A 656 8.92 35.99 -28.01
CA ASP A 656 10.34 35.65 -27.76
C ASP A 656 10.52 34.53 -26.71
N GLY A 657 9.75 33.45 -26.86
CA GLY A 657 9.79 32.27 -25.99
C GLY A 657 9.18 32.46 -24.61
N GLU A 658 8.63 33.64 -24.30
CA GLU A 658 8.05 33.97 -23.00
C GLU A 658 6.51 33.94 -23.05
N PRO A 659 5.85 33.32 -22.06
CA PRO A 659 4.40 33.40 -21.94
C PRO A 659 3.95 34.78 -21.43
N ARG A 660 2.72 35.17 -21.77
CA ARG A 660 2.08 36.37 -21.20
C ARG A 660 1.95 36.27 -19.68
N ASP A 661 1.46 35.12 -19.21
CA ASP A 661 1.21 34.86 -17.79
C ASP A 661 2.46 34.21 -17.20
N ARG A 662 3.25 35.00 -16.46
CA ARG A 662 4.52 34.55 -15.85
C ARG A 662 4.27 33.83 -14.52
N THR A 663 3.77 32.61 -14.57
CA THR A 663 3.37 31.80 -13.40
C THR A 663 4.23 30.54 -13.25
N GLN A 664 4.24 29.93 -12.06
CA GLN A 664 4.93 28.64 -11.86
C GLN A 664 4.38 27.56 -12.80
N THR A 665 3.05 27.49 -12.95
CA THR A 665 2.37 26.53 -13.82
C THR A 665 2.74 26.72 -15.29
N ALA A 666 2.72 27.96 -15.81
CA ALA A 666 3.00 28.21 -17.22
C ALA A 666 4.39 27.69 -17.63
N TYR A 667 5.43 28.08 -16.89
CA TYR A 667 6.78 27.62 -17.16
C TYR A 667 6.98 26.13 -16.86
N SER A 668 6.35 25.60 -15.80
CA SER A 668 6.43 24.18 -15.49
C SER A 668 5.93 23.33 -16.66
N LEU A 669 4.74 23.64 -17.19
CA LEU A 669 4.14 22.87 -18.28
C LEU A 669 4.93 22.99 -19.58
N MET A 670 5.41 24.19 -19.94
CA MET A 670 6.23 24.41 -21.13
C MET A 670 7.52 23.59 -21.13
N LEU A 671 8.19 23.50 -19.97
CA LEU A 671 9.44 22.75 -19.78
C LEU A 671 9.19 21.25 -19.64
N TYR A 672 8.13 20.85 -18.93
CA TYR A 672 7.77 19.45 -18.72
C TYR A 672 7.42 18.76 -20.04
N PHE A 673 6.54 19.37 -20.83
CA PHE A 673 6.06 18.82 -22.12
C PHE A 673 6.98 19.12 -23.32
N ASP A 674 8.17 19.68 -23.11
CA ASP A 674 9.13 20.01 -24.18
C ASP A 674 8.50 20.86 -25.31
N ILE A 675 7.70 21.86 -24.91
CA ILE A 675 7.05 22.81 -25.84
C ILE A 675 8.11 23.72 -26.46
N LEU A 676 9.06 24.19 -25.64
CA LEU A 676 10.20 25.00 -26.09
C LEU A 676 11.25 24.11 -26.76
N VAL A 677 11.51 24.33 -28.04
CA VAL A 677 12.37 23.45 -28.85
C VAL A 677 13.85 23.87 -28.81
N ASP A 678 14.16 25.16 -28.79
CA ASP A 678 15.53 25.63 -28.72
C ASP A 678 16.03 25.70 -27.27
N GLU A 679 17.34 25.56 -27.10
CA GLU A 679 17.99 25.50 -25.79
C GLU A 679 18.03 26.88 -25.09
N CYS A 680 18.04 27.97 -25.88
CA CYS A 680 18.10 29.33 -25.36
C CYS A 680 16.80 29.69 -24.62
N HIS A 681 15.64 29.51 -25.28
CA HIS A 681 14.34 29.74 -24.65
C HIS A 681 14.09 28.76 -23.51
N ARG A 682 14.50 27.48 -23.61
CA ARG A 682 14.42 26.53 -22.48
C ARG A 682 15.18 27.01 -21.25
N LYS A 683 16.41 27.49 -21.42
CA LYS A 683 17.22 28.04 -20.32
C LYS A 683 16.58 29.31 -19.75
N LYS A 684 16.13 30.23 -20.59
CA LYS A 684 15.45 31.48 -20.19
C LYS A 684 14.18 31.17 -19.37
N ALA A 685 13.39 30.20 -19.80
CA ALA A 685 12.21 29.72 -19.08
C ALA A 685 12.55 29.05 -17.73
N ALA A 686 13.62 28.25 -17.68
CA ALA A 686 14.09 27.66 -16.43
C ALA A 686 14.55 28.74 -15.43
N ASP A 687 15.31 29.73 -15.89
CA ASP A 687 15.76 30.87 -15.08
C ASP A 687 14.55 31.70 -14.58
N ALA A 688 13.57 31.95 -15.44
CA ALA A 688 12.33 32.65 -15.09
C ALA A 688 11.50 31.89 -14.04
N LEU A 689 11.34 30.57 -14.19
CA LEU A 689 10.65 29.73 -13.20
C LEU A 689 11.32 29.82 -11.83
N ARG A 690 12.64 29.70 -11.79
CA ARG A 690 13.42 29.82 -10.55
C ARG A 690 13.29 31.21 -9.93
N GLU A 691 13.35 32.26 -10.73
CA GLU A 691 13.14 33.64 -10.28
C GLU A 691 11.76 33.81 -9.62
N ILE A 692 10.70 33.26 -10.22
CA ILE A 692 9.33 33.31 -9.68
C ILE A 692 9.25 32.55 -8.35
N ILE A 693 9.83 31.35 -8.26
CA ILE A 693 9.84 30.54 -7.04
C ILE A 693 10.56 31.29 -5.90
N VAL A 694 11.73 31.86 -6.18
CA VAL A 694 12.50 32.62 -5.20
C VAL A 694 11.74 33.88 -4.74
N LYS A 695 11.13 34.62 -5.68
CA LYS A 695 10.30 35.79 -5.36
C LYS A 695 9.07 35.43 -4.53
N ASN A 696 8.53 34.23 -4.71
CA ASN A 696 7.43 33.69 -3.92
C ASN A 696 7.91 33.01 -2.62
N GLU A 697 9.17 33.25 -2.20
CA GLU A 697 9.76 32.69 -0.99
C GLU A 697 9.67 31.15 -0.89
N TYR A 698 9.78 30.47 -2.03
CA TYR A 698 9.66 29.01 -2.17
C TYR A 698 8.27 28.45 -1.80
N LEU A 699 7.23 29.29 -1.74
CA LEU A 699 5.85 28.82 -1.59
C LEU A 699 5.32 28.26 -2.91
N VAL A 700 4.43 27.28 -2.82
CA VAL A 700 3.80 26.68 -3.99
C VAL A 700 2.87 27.70 -4.65
N GLY A 701 2.94 27.84 -5.97
CA GLY A 701 2.12 28.76 -6.77
C GLY A 701 1.38 28.03 -7.88
N THR A 702 1.03 26.76 -7.67
CA THR A 702 0.43 25.87 -8.66
C THR A 702 -0.85 25.23 -8.11
N GLY A 703 -1.84 25.07 -8.97
CA GLY A 703 -3.02 24.24 -8.75
C GLY A 703 -2.81 22.80 -9.22
N PHE A 704 -3.90 22.11 -9.57
CA PHE A 704 -3.88 20.70 -9.97
C PHE A 704 -3.07 20.44 -11.23
N ALA A 705 -3.07 21.39 -12.18
CA ALA A 705 -2.38 21.23 -13.46
C ALA A 705 -0.85 21.33 -13.30
N GLY A 706 -0.39 22.27 -12.47
CA GLY A 706 1.03 22.57 -12.30
C GLY A 706 1.73 21.69 -11.24
N THR A 707 1.03 21.32 -10.17
CA THR A 707 1.68 20.75 -8.98
C THR A 707 2.41 19.44 -9.24
N TRP A 708 1.78 18.50 -9.96
CA TRP A 708 2.39 17.18 -10.21
C TRP A 708 3.57 17.25 -11.17
N THR A 709 3.68 18.27 -12.03
CA THR A 709 4.81 18.43 -12.97
C THR A 709 5.99 19.19 -12.36
N LEU A 710 5.73 20.13 -11.45
CA LEU A 710 6.68 21.13 -10.97
C LEU A 710 8.02 20.53 -10.48
N GLY A 711 7.96 19.52 -9.61
CA GLY A 711 9.17 18.89 -9.07
C GLY A 711 9.99 18.17 -10.14
N HIS A 712 9.33 17.48 -11.07
CA HIS A 712 10.02 16.79 -12.17
C HIS A 712 10.63 17.78 -13.14
N THR A 713 9.95 18.89 -13.42
CA THR A 713 10.49 19.99 -14.22
C THR A 713 11.73 20.59 -13.58
N LEU A 714 11.68 20.94 -12.29
CA LEU A 714 12.84 21.51 -11.59
C LEU A 714 14.01 20.54 -11.57
N ARG A 715 13.77 19.24 -11.39
CA ARG A 715 14.83 18.22 -11.54
C ARG A 715 15.39 18.20 -12.97
N LYS A 716 14.54 18.21 -13.99
CA LYS A 716 14.93 18.17 -15.41
C LYS A 716 15.83 19.35 -15.82
N VAL A 717 15.62 20.53 -15.22
CA VAL A 717 16.44 21.73 -15.49
C VAL A 717 17.59 21.94 -14.49
N GLY A 718 17.89 20.95 -13.64
CA GLY A 718 19.00 21.01 -12.68
C GLY A 718 18.75 21.91 -11.46
N ALA A 719 17.48 22.20 -11.14
CA ALA A 719 17.03 23.03 -10.03
C ALA A 719 16.40 22.22 -8.88
N THR A 720 16.87 20.98 -8.65
CA THR A 720 16.36 20.11 -7.58
C THR A 720 16.42 20.76 -6.19
N GLU A 721 17.47 21.52 -5.89
CA GLU A 721 17.60 22.25 -4.62
C GLU A 721 16.49 23.27 -4.38
N ASP A 722 16.04 23.95 -5.45
CA ASP A 722 14.92 24.88 -5.34
C ASP A 722 13.62 24.12 -5.00
N PHE A 723 13.43 22.92 -5.57
CA PHE A 723 12.27 22.11 -5.21
C PHE A 723 12.34 21.53 -3.79
N TYR A 724 13.52 21.13 -3.29
CA TYR A 724 13.67 20.74 -1.89
C TYR A 724 13.24 21.86 -0.93
N LYS A 725 13.62 23.11 -1.21
CA LYS A 725 13.20 24.27 -0.41
C LYS A 725 11.69 24.47 -0.43
N MET A 726 11.03 24.23 -1.57
CA MET A 726 9.57 24.28 -1.67
C MET A 726 8.90 23.12 -0.91
N LEU A 727 9.39 21.90 -1.11
CA LEU A 727 8.87 20.69 -0.47
C LEU A 727 8.95 20.78 1.06
N LEU A 728 9.96 21.49 1.58
CA LEU A 728 10.22 21.64 3.02
C LEU A 728 9.61 22.91 3.65
N GLN A 729 8.89 23.74 2.88
CA GLN A 729 8.16 24.87 3.47
C GLN A 729 7.04 24.38 4.40
N THR A 730 6.85 25.10 5.50
CA THR A 730 5.79 24.84 6.50
C THR A 730 4.77 25.96 6.59
N ARG A 731 4.92 27.02 5.79
CA ARG A 731 3.93 28.11 5.66
C ARG A 731 2.94 27.80 4.55
N VAL A 732 1.70 28.25 4.68
CA VAL A 732 0.71 28.15 3.60
C VAL A 732 1.10 29.11 2.45
N PRO A 733 0.99 28.71 1.17
CA PRO A 733 0.68 27.37 0.66
C PRO A 733 1.91 26.45 0.57
N SER A 734 1.85 25.28 1.22
CA SER A 734 2.85 24.20 1.10
C SER A 734 2.30 22.86 1.58
N TRP A 735 2.96 21.76 1.24
CA TRP A 735 2.60 20.42 1.71
C TRP A 735 2.78 20.25 3.22
N LEU A 736 3.91 20.70 3.77
CA LEU A 736 4.19 20.52 5.20
C LEU A 736 3.45 21.52 6.08
N TYR A 737 2.87 22.59 5.52
CA TYR A 737 1.88 23.39 6.23
C TYR A 737 0.72 22.51 6.74
N GLN A 738 0.18 21.64 5.88
CA GLN A 738 -0.89 20.71 6.27
C GLN A 738 -0.42 19.82 7.44
N VAL A 739 0.80 19.29 7.34
CA VAL A 739 1.40 18.43 8.38
C VAL A 739 1.53 19.15 9.72
N VAL A 740 2.07 20.38 9.74
CA VAL A 740 2.24 21.13 10.99
C VAL A 740 0.91 21.61 11.58
N GLN A 741 -0.14 21.69 10.76
CA GLN A 741 -1.53 21.88 11.20
C GLN A 741 -2.20 20.59 11.71
N GLY A 742 -1.48 19.47 11.78
CA GLY A 742 -1.99 18.21 12.32
C GLY A 742 -2.75 17.35 11.31
N ALA A 743 -2.59 17.61 10.01
CA ALA A 743 -3.16 16.78 8.96
C ALA A 743 -2.62 15.34 9.03
N THR A 744 -3.52 14.38 8.82
CA THR A 744 -3.20 12.95 8.69
C THR A 744 -3.52 12.40 7.30
N THR A 745 -3.98 13.27 6.40
CA THR A 745 -4.34 13.08 5.00
C THR A 745 -3.99 14.37 4.26
N THR A 746 -3.74 14.30 2.96
CA THR A 746 -3.60 15.48 2.10
C THR A 746 -4.95 16.16 1.88
N TRP A 747 -4.95 17.48 1.80
CA TRP A 747 -6.18 18.30 1.68
C TRP A 747 -6.48 18.68 0.24
N GLU A 748 -7.74 19.05 -0.02
CA GLU A 748 -8.20 19.55 -1.33
C GLU A 748 -7.61 20.91 -1.65
N ARG A 749 -7.63 21.84 -0.69
CA ARG A 749 -7.03 23.17 -0.81
C ARG A 749 -5.71 23.24 -0.06
N TRP A 750 -4.81 24.09 -0.52
CA TRP A 750 -3.58 24.41 0.22
C TRP A 750 -3.88 24.95 1.62
N ASP A 751 -5.03 25.58 1.78
CA ASP A 751 -5.52 26.30 2.95
C ASP A 751 -6.88 25.77 3.42
N SER A 752 -7.19 24.48 3.24
CA SER A 752 -8.45 23.90 3.76
C SER A 752 -8.66 24.21 5.25
N LEU A 753 -7.56 24.21 6.03
CA LEU A 753 -7.48 24.90 7.32
C LEU A 753 -6.67 26.19 7.17
N LEU A 754 -7.22 27.30 7.63
CA LEU A 754 -6.54 28.59 7.68
C LEU A 754 -5.52 28.64 8.83
N PRO A 755 -4.52 29.56 8.79
CA PRO A 755 -3.49 29.64 9.83
C PRO A 755 -4.01 29.89 11.24
N ASP A 756 -5.22 30.43 11.39
CA ASP A 756 -5.88 30.66 12.68
C ASP A 756 -6.65 29.43 13.21
N GLY A 757 -6.69 28.34 12.45
CA GLY A 757 -7.36 27.09 12.80
C GLY A 757 -8.82 27.01 12.34
N SER A 758 -9.33 28.03 11.65
CA SER A 758 -10.67 27.99 11.04
C SER A 758 -10.69 27.21 9.72
N VAL A 759 -11.84 26.63 9.38
CA VAL A 759 -12.08 25.91 8.12
C VAL A 759 -12.32 26.92 7.00
N ASN A 760 -11.75 26.69 5.81
CA ASN A 760 -12.06 27.52 4.64
C ASN A 760 -13.57 27.45 4.33
N GLY A 761 -14.25 28.61 4.40
CA GLY A 761 -15.71 28.72 4.48
C GLY A 761 -16.48 28.56 3.16
N CYS A 762 -15.81 28.31 2.03
CA CYS A 762 -16.46 28.30 0.71
C CYS A 762 -17.37 27.08 0.46
N GLY A 763 -17.34 26.07 1.33
CA GLY A 763 -18.16 24.84 1.24
C GLY A 763 -17.59 23.75 0.33
N MET A 764 -16.61 24.07 -0.53
CA MET A 764 -15.81 23.11 -1.29
C MET A 764 -14.43 22.99 -0.63
N THR A 765 -14.43 22.35 0.54
CA THR A 765 -13.28 22.22 1.42
C THR A 765 -13.23 20.80 1.97
N SER A 766 -12.37 19.96 1.40
CA SER A 766 -12.09 18.60 1.87
C SER A 766 -10.73 18.53 2.58
N PHE A 767 -10.66 17.71 3.64
CA PHE A 767 -9.41 17.37 4.34
C PHE A 767 -8.87 16.00 3.94
N ASN A 768 -9.42 15.38 2.89
CA ASN A 768 -8.97 14.10 2.37
C ASN A 768 -9.13 14.03 0.84
N HIS A 769 -8.08 14.45 0.14
CA HIS A 769 -8.05 14.58 -1.30
C HIS A 769 -6.62 14.29 -1.81
N TYR A 770 -6.46 13.36 -2.74
CA TYR A 770 -5.12 12.84 -3.09
C TYR A 770 -4.36 13.67 -4.14
N ALA A 771 -4.99 14.63 -4.82
CA ALA A 771 -4.39 15.35 -5.95
C ALA A 771 -3.02 15.99 -5.61
N PHE A 772 -2.92 16.72 -4.50
CA PHE A 772 -1.65 17.31 -4.03
C PHE A 772 -0.67 16.29 -3.41
N GLY A 773 -1.13 15.05 -3.17
CA GLY A 773 -0.27 13.92 -2.83
C GLY A 773 0.56 13.40 -4.00
N SER A 774 0.27 13.82 -5.23
CA SER A 774 1.03 13.45 -6.46
C SER A 774 2.53 13.75 -6.38
N VAL A 775 2.95 14.70 -5.54
CA VAL A 775 4.37 15.00 -5.28
C VAL A 775 5.13 13.80 -4.72
N ALA A 776 4.44 12.79 -4.16
CA ALA A 776 5.10 11.59 -3.66
C ALA A 776 5.80 10.79 -4.76
N ASP A 777 5.34 10.80 -6.02
CA ASP A 777 6.08 10.20 -7.14
C ASP A 777 7.48 10.82 -7.28
N TRP A 778 7.57 12.14 -7.09
CA TRP A 778 8.87 12.83 -7.06
C TRP A 778 9.70 12.40 -5.85
N ILE A 779 9.09 12.26 -4.67
CA ILE A 779 9.77 11.77 -3.46
C ILE A 779 10.34 10.36 -3.70
N HIS A 780 9.55 9.42 -4.21
CA HIS A 780 9.95 8.05 -4.49
C HIS A 780 11.07 7.98 -5.52
N GLY A 781 10.92 8.71 -6.63
CA GLY A 781 11.85 8.65 -7.75
C GLY A 781 13.05 9.58 -7.66
N THR A 782 13.10 10.51 -6.69
CA THR A 782 14.19 11.48 -6.54
C THR A 782 14.86 11.38 -5.18
N ILE A 783 14.13 11.50 -4.06
CA ILE A 783 14.72 11.27 -2.74
C ILE A 783 15.05 9.79 -2.57
N GLY A 784 14.06 8.94 -2.85
CA GLY A 784 14.18 7.49 -2.80
C GLY A 784 15.00 6.88 -3.93
N GLY A 785 15.06 7.58 -5.06
CA GLY A 785 15.84 7.20 -6.23
C GLY A 785 15.27 6.07 -7.08
N LEU A 786 14.10 5.50 -6.77
CA LEU A 786 13.54 4.37 -7.52
C LEU A 786 12.60 4.83 -8.64
N ARG A 787 12.94 4.52 -9.89
CA ARG A 787 12.07 4.74 -11.06
C ARG A 787 12.11 3.53 -11.99
N GLN A 788 11.08 3.40 -12.82
CA GLN A 788 11.08 2.47 -13.93
C GLN A 788 12.20 2.84 -14.91
N GLY A 789 13.14 1.92 -15.17
CA GLY A 789 14.07 2.01 -16.30
C GLY A 789 13.38 1.63 -17.61
N CYS A 790 12.43 0.70 -17.52
CA CYS A 790 11.49 0.38 -18.59
C CYS A 790 10.11 0.01 -18.01
N PRO A 791 9.05 -0.03 -18.84
CA PRO A 791 7.71 -0.43 -18.42
C PRO A 791 7.72 -1.78 -17.66
N GLY A 792 6.96 -1.87 -16.57
CA GLY A 792 6.84 -3.09 -15.76
C GLY A 792 8.05 -3.40 -14.86
N TRP A 793 8.95 -2.43 -14.63
CA TRP A 793 10.10 -2.55 -13.73
C TRP A 793 11.10 -3.67 -14.08
N LYS A 794 11.09 -4.20 -15.33
CA LYS A 794 12.09 -5.17 -15.78
C LYS A 794 13.50 -4.58 -15.72
N GLU A 795 13.63 -3.30 -16.05
CA GLU A 795 14.79 -2.48 -15.71
C GLU A 795 14.36 -1.46 -14.65
N VAL A 796 15.21 -1.29 -13.64
CA VAL A 796 14.99 -0.35 -12.53
C VAL A 796 16.09 0.69 -12.56
N MET A 797 15.72 1.96 -12.60
CA MET A 797 16.66 3.06 -12.39
C MET A 797 16.75 3.35 -10.90
N VAL A 798 17.98 3.30 -10.36
CA VAL A 798 18.32 3.65 -8.98
C VAL A 798 19.19 4.91 -9.01
N ALA A 799 18.59 6.07 -8.83
CA ALA A 799 19.22 7.38 -8.97
C ALA A 799 18.70 8.38 -7.92
N PRO A 800 19.04 8.19 -6.63
CA PRO A 800 18.71 9.16 -5.57
C PRO A 800 19.45 10.48 -5.80
N VAL A 801 18.81 11.59 -5.47
CA VAL A 801 19.39 12.95 -5.50
C VAL A 801 19.25 13.55 -4.10
N PRO A 802 20.27 13.41 -3.24
CA PRO A 802 20.28 14.02 -1.90
C PRO A 802 20.10 15.54 -1.96
N GLY A 803 19.51 16.13 -0.92
CA GLY A 803 19.31 17.57 -0.81
C GLY A 803 18.32 17.93 0.30
N GLY A 804 18.12 19.22 0.54
CA GLY A 804 17.14 19.71 1.52
C GLY A 804 17.37 19.23 2.96
N ASN A 805 18.61 18.96 3.37
CA ASN A 805 18.93 18.40 4.70
C ASN A 805 18.26 17.04 4.98
N VAL A 806 17.89 16.27 3.95
CA VAL A 806 17.47 14.88 4.08
C VAL A 806 18.73 14.00 4.12
N ALA A 807 19.23 13.73 5.32
CA ALA A 807 20.47 13.00 5.59
C ALA A 807 20.40 11.49 5.29
N SER A 808 19.20 10.91 5.25
CA SER A 808 19.01 9.50 4.86
C SER A 808 17.64 9.28 4.23
N ALA A 809 17.54 8.29 3.35
CA ALA A 809 16.29 7.83 2.77
C ALA A 809 16.34 6.32 2.53
N GLU A 810 15.21 5.67 2.77
CA GLU A 810 14.95 4.28 2.47
C GLU A 810 13.68 4.19 1.63
N THR A 811 13.80 3.55 0.48
CA THR A 811 12.66 3.28 -0.40
C THR A 811 12.65 1.81 -0.73
N ARG A 812 11.51 1.17 -0.49
CA ARG A 812 11.30 -0.25 -0.79
C ARG A 812 10.16 -0.38 -1.77
N TYR A 813 10.39 -1.14 -2.83
CA TYR A 813 9.33 -1.67 -3.68
C TYR A 813 9.27 -3.18 -3.47
N TRP A 814 8.55 -3.58 -2.42
CA TRP A 814 8.52 -4.95 -1.88
C TRP A 814 7.13 -5.56 -2.01
N LYS A 815 7.03 -6.85 -1.73
CA LYS A 815 5.74 -7.52 -1.61
C LYS A 815 5.41 -7.70 -0.15
N TYR A 816 4.18 -7.39 0.24
CA TYR A 816 3.65 -7.88 1.50
C TYR A 816 3.25 -9.36 1.36
N GLU A 817 3.96 -10.26 2.02
CA GLU A 817 3.64 -11.71 1.99
C GLU A 817 2.48 -12.08 2.92
N GLY A 818 1.93 -11.12 3.67
CA GLY A 818 0.84 -11.31 4.63
C GLY A 818 1.29 -11.16 6.08
N SER A 819 0.32 -11.05 6.99
CA SER A 819 0.62 -11.12 8.42
C SER A 819 0.97 -12.55 8.76
N VAL A 820 2.16 -12.77 9.31
CA VAL A 820 2.64 -14.11 9.68
C VAL A 820 1.69 -14.76 10.69
N LEU A 821 1.12 -13.97 11.60
CA LEU A 821 0.00 -14.33 12.47
C LEU A 821 -1.09 -13.28 12.36
N SER A 822 -2.36 -13.70 12.40
CA SER A 822 -3.48 -12.77 12.42
C SER A 822 -3.86 -12.41 13.84
N ARG A 823 -4.11 -11.12 14.08
CA ARG A 823 -4.68 -10.64 15.32
C ARG A 823 -6.06 -11.27 15.53
N GLN A 824 -6.28 -11.79 16.73
CA GLN A 824 -7.57 -12.36 17.13
C GLN A 824 -8.46 -11.26 17.71
N GLY A 825 -9.78 -11.46 17.74
CA GLY A 825 -10.69 -10.52 18.40
C GLY A 825 -10.54 -10.50 19.93
N SER A 826 -9.98 -11.56 20.52
CA SER A 826 -9.68 -11.72 21.94
C SER A 826 -8.63 -12.83 22.13
N GLY A 827 -8.18 -13.09 23.36
CA GLY A 827 -7.17 -14.10 23.66
C GLY A 827 -5.74 -13.58 23.55
N ASP A 828 -4.77 -14.49 23.46
CA ASP A 828 -3.33 -14.18 23.53
C ASP A 828 -2.84 -13.26 22.40
N LEU A 829 -3.47 -13.33 21.23
CA LEU A 829 -3.18 -12.48 20.08
C LEU A 829 -4.23 -11.37 19.90
N GLY A 830 -4.96 -11.05 20.97
CA GLY A 830 -6.03 -10.06 21.00
C GLY A 830 -5.53 -8.60 21.06
N PRO A 831 -6.45 -7.63 21.07
CA PRO A 831 -6.15 -6.24 21.42
C PRO A 831 -5.46 -6.09 22.79
N GLY A 832 -4.48 -5.20 22.90
CA GLY A 832 -3.82 -4.91 24.19
C GLY A 832 -2.93 -6.04 24.70
N ARG A 833 -2.46 -6.90 23.80
CA ARG A 833 -1.51 -7.98 24.08
C ARG A 833 -0.13 -7.61 23.55
N LEU A 834 0.90 -8.08 24.22
CA LEU A 834 2.29 -8.00 23.78
C LEU A 834 2.71 -9.37 23.26
N VAL A 835 3.23 -9.38 22.04
CA VAL A 835 3.80 -10.58 21.39
C VAL A 835 5.21 -10.22 20.97
N GLU A 836 6.18 -10.85 21.61
CA GLU A 836 7.59 -10.44 21.50
C GLU A 836 8.45 -11.62 21.06
N ARG A 837 9.61 -11.28 20.47
CA ARG A 837 10.68 -12.22 20.14
C ARG A 837 10.23 -13.51 19.43
N PRO A 838 9.44 -13.46 18.34
CA PRO A 838 9.10 -14.67 17.61
C PRO A 838 10.37 -15.33 17.06
N LYS A 839 10.46 -16.66 17.22
CA LYS A 839 11.55 -17.51 16.72
C LYS A 839 10.95 -18.66 15.93
N VAL A 840 11.45 -18.90 14.72
CA VAL A 840 10.95 -19.96 13.83
C VAL A 840 12.01 -21.03 13.66
N ILE A 841 11.64 -22.29 13.89
CA ILE A 841 12.47 -23.48 13.67
C ILE A 841 11.77 -24.45 12.73
N TYR A 842 12.53 -25.17 11.91
CA TYR A 842 11.99 -26.17 11.00
C TYR A 842 12.01 -27.56 11.63
N ASN A 843 10.88 -28.25 11.63
CA ASN A 843 10.77 -29.63 12.08
C ASN A 843 10.84 -30.57 10.87
N LYS A 844 11.95 -31.31 10.73
CA LYS A 844 12.14 -32.25 9.62
C LYS A 844 11.18 -33.45 9.65
N LEU A 845 10.76 -33.88 10.84
CA LEU A 845 9.87 -35.03 11.02
C LEU A 845 8.45 -34.69 10.56
N THR A 846 7.92 -33.54 10.98
CA THR A 846 6.56 -33.12 10.65
C THR A 846 6.48 -32.30 9.36
N LYS A 847 7.62 -31.82 8.85
CA LYS A 847 7.77 -30.93 7.69
C LYS A 847 7.08 -29.57 7.86
N HIS A 848 6.86 -29.14 9.09
CA HIS A 848 6.32 -27.83 9.40
C HIS A 848 7.39 -26.90 9.96
N TYR A 849 7.22 -25.60 9.72
CA TYR A 849 7.86 -24.54 10.47
C TYR A 849 7.07 -24.30 11.75
N VAL A 850 7.77 -24.24 12.88
CA VAL A 850 7.19 -24.00 14.21
C VAL A 850 7.73 -22.68 14.74
N MET A 851 6.81 -21.75 15.01
CA MET A 851 7.11 -20.47 15.63
C MET A 851 6.84 -20.54 17.13
N TRP A 852 7.81 -20.12 17.92
CA TRP A 852 7.68 -19.86 19.35
C TRP A 852 7.78 -18.35 19.59
N MET A 853 6.97 -17.81 20.49
CA MET A 853 6.95 -16.38 20.80
C MET A 853 6.67 -16.15 22.29
N HIS A 854 7.07 -15.02 22.83
CA HIS A 854 6.64 -14.61 24.16
C HIS A 854 5.24 -13.98 24.08
N ILE A 855 4.35 -14.37 25.00
CA ILE A 855 2.98 -13.89 25.11
C ILE A 855 2.79 -13.20 26.46
N GLU A 856 2.28 -11.97 26.39
CA GLU A 856 2.22 -11.10 27.56
C GLU A 856 1.03 -10.12 27.51
N ASP A 857 0.62 -9.63 28.68
CA ASP A 857 -0.38 -8.58 28.86
C ASP A 857 0.29 -7.21 29.05
N GLN A 858 -0.50 -6.13 29.06
CA GLN A 858 0.02 -4.78 29.26
C GLN A 858 0.60 -4.54 30.65
N GLU A 859 0.27 -5.39 31.63
CA GLU A 859 0.78 -5.30 33.01
C GLU A 859 2.02 -6.19 33.22
N TYR A 860 2.45 -6.91 32.17
CA TYR A 860 3.60 -7.82 32.15
C TYR A 860 3.50 -9.01 33.13
N LYS A 861 2.28 -9.56 33.30
CA LYS A 861 1.94 -10.60 34.30
C LYS A 861 1.71 -12.01 33.76
N ASP A 862 1.37 -12.18 32.49
CA ASP A 862 1.04 -13.48 31.92
C ASP A 862 2.27 -14.39 31.87
N ALA A 863 3.41 -13.88 31.39
CA ALA A 863 4.69 -14.57 31.29
C ALA A 863 4.57 -15.97 30.67
N LYS A 864 4.03 -16.04 29.44
CA LYS A 864 3.79 -17.29 28.71
C LYS A 864 4.64 -17.39 27.45
N VAL A 865 4.75 -18.62 26.94
CA VAL A 865 5.15 -18.89 25.55
C VAL A 865 3.92 -19.20 24.70
N GLY A 866 3.91 -18.71 23.47
CA GLY A 866 2.95 -19.05 22.42
C GLY A 866 3.59 -19.88 21.33
N VAL A 867 2.80 -20.76 20.69
CA VAL A 867 3.27 -21.63 19.61
C VAL A 867 2.38 -21.48 18.38
N ALA A 868 2.97 -21.47 17.18
CA ALA A 868 2.24 -21.49 15.92
C ALA A 868 2.97 -22.35 14.86
N THR A 869 2.26 -22.82 13.83
CA THR A 869 2.83 -23.69 12.80
C THR A 869 2.48 -23.26 11.39
N CYS A 870 3.36 -23.48 10.42
CA CYS A 870 3.09 -23.29 8.99
C CYS A 870 3.80 -24.34 8.12
N ASP A 871 3.31 -24.58 6.91
CA ASP A 871 3.96 -25.48 5.94
C ASP A 871 5.14 -24.81 5.24
N THR A 872 5.15 -23.48 5.18
CA THR A 872 6.21 -22.68 4.57
C THR A 872 6.64 -21.56 5.51
N VAL A 873 7.90 -21.13 5.40
CA VAL A 873 8.44 -20.05 6.25
C VAL A 873 7.75 -18.70 5.99
N ALA A 874 7.24 -18.50 4.77
CA ALA A 874 6.55 -17.28 4.34
C ALA A 874 5.01 -17.40 4.40
N GLY A 875 4.48 -18.54 4.84
CA GLY A 875 3.05 -18.76 4.90
C GLY A 875 2.41 -18.12 6.14
N ARG A 876 1.08 -18.18 6.20
CA ARG A 876 0.32 -17.77 7.37
C ARG A 876 0.41 -18.85 8.44
N PHE A 877 1.00 -18.52 9.59
CA PHE A 877 1.12 -19.45 10.70
C PHE A 877 -0.24 -19.61 11.39
N GLN A 878 -0.56 -20.85 11.74
CA GLN A 878 -1.73 -21.19 12.55
C GLN A 878 -1.33 -21.18 14.01
N TYR A 879 -1.89 -20.24 14.78
CA TYR A 879 -1.67 -20.18 16.23
C TYR A 879 -2.25 -21.41 16.91
N ARG A 880 -1.44 -22.08 17.74
CA ARG A 880 -1.80 -23.32 18.46
C ARG A 880 -2.17 -23.07 19.92
N GLY A 881 -1.82 -21.92 20.48
CA GLY A 881 -2.12 -21.53 21.86
C GLY A 881 -0.87 -21.09 22.63
N SER A 882 -1.06 -20.71 23.90
CA SER A 882 0.03 -20.39 24.84
C SER A 882 -0.06 -21.19 26.14
N PHE A 883 1.06 -21.29 26.84
CA PHE A 883 1.15 -21.89 28.17
C PHE A 883 2.40 -21.40 28.92
N ARG A 884 2.45 -21.71 30.22
CA ARG A 884 3.66 -21.58 31.04
C ARG A 884 4.47 -22.88 30.98
N PRO A 885 5.72 -22.89 30.51
CA PRO A 885 6.52 -24.11 30.38
C PRO A 885 6.63 -24.87 31.70
N LEU A 886 6.05 -26.08 31.78
CA LEU A 886 5.95 -26.88 33.01
C LEU A 886 5.38 -26.10 34.22
N GLY A 887 4.56 -25.08 33.98
CA GLY A 887 3.96 -24.22 35.01
C GLY A 887 4.81 -23.02 35.47
N PHE A 888 6.03 -22.84 34.94
CA PHE A 888 6.92 -21.74 35.29
C PHE A 888 6.76 -20.52 34.38
N GLU A 889 7.15 -19.33 34.85
CA GLU A 889 7.10 -18.11 34.05
C GLU A 889 8.05 -18.20 32.85
N SER A 890 7.68 -17.51 31.77
CA SER A 890 8.50 -17.37 30.56
C SER A 890 8.34 -15.98 29.98
N ARG A 891 9.43 -15.23 29.87
CA ARG A 891 9.46 -13.97 29.13
C ARG A 891 10.37 -14.04 27.93
N ASP A 892 11.58 -13.52 28.05
CA ASP A 892 12.57 -13.61 27.00
C ASP A 892 12.85 -15.08 26.65
N ILE A 893 12.78 -15.39 25.36
CA ILE A 893 12.95 -16.75 24.85
C ILE A 893 14.00 -16.86 23.74
N GLY A 894 14.53 -18.07 23.64
CA GLY A 894 15.29 -18.56 22.50
C GLY A 894 14.90 -20.01 22.21
N VAL A 895 15.11 -20.46 20.97
CA VAL A 895 14.93 -21.86 20.57
C VAL A 895 16.17 -22.36 19.83
N PHE A 896 16.44 -23.65 19.94
CA PHE A 896 17.61 -24.28 19.34
C PHE A 896 17.24 -25.67 18.83
N VAL A 897 17.67 -26.01 17.61
CA VAL A 897 17.58 -27.37 17.05
C VAL A 897 18.99 -27.93 16.97
N ASP A 898 19.18 -29.10 17.56
CA ASP A 898 20.47 -29.77 17.66
C ASP A 898 20.71 -30.70 16.46
N ASP A 899 21.93 -31.21 16.33
CA ASP A 899 22.39 -32.05 15.22
C ASP A 899 21.59 -33.37 15.11
N ASP A 900 20.97 -33.81 16.20
CA ASP A 900 20.11 -35.00 16.27
C ASP A 900 18.63 -34.72 15.96
N ASP A 901 18.33 -33.53 15.43
CA ASP A 901 16.98 -33.04 15.14
C ASP A 901 16.05 -33.01 16.38
N LYS A 902 16.62 -32.84 17.58
CA LYS A 902 15.85 -32.45 18.77
C LYS A 902 15.86 -30.94 18.94
N ALA A 903 14.75 -30.41 19.42
CA ALA A 903 14.61 -28.99 19.70
C ALA A 903 14.50 -28.69 21.19
N TYR A 904 14.92 -27.48 21.55
CA TYR A 904 15.01 -27.01 22.92
C TYR A 904 14.50 -25.58 23.04
N LEU A 905 13.86 -25.26 24.16
CA LEU A 905 13.41 -23.92 24.52
C LEU A 905 14.29 -23.40 25.67
N MET A 906 14.81 -22.19 25.49
CA MET A 906 15.42 -21.38 26.54
C MET A 906 14.42 -20.28 26.92
N SER A 907 14.21 -20.07 28.21
CA SER A 907 13.15 -19.18 28.67
C SER A 907 13.49 -18.59 30.03
N GLU A 908 13.35 -17.26 30.13
CA GLU A 908 13.59 -16.49 31.35
C GLU A 908 12.42 -16.63 32.33
N ASP A 909 12.71 -17.18 33.52
CA ASP A 909 11.78 -17.32 34.65
C ASP A 909 12.20 -16.32 35.75
N ARG A 910 11.59 -15.13 35.74
CA ARG A 910 11.96 -13.97 36.58
C ARG A 910 12.26 -14.27 38.05
N PRO A 911 11.49 -15.13 38.74
CA PRO A 911 11.79 -15.49 40.13
C PRO A 911 12.99 -16.42 40.31
N ASN A 912 13.36 -17.25 39.33
CA ASN A 912 14.31 -18.36 39.52
C ASN A 912 15.53 -18.36 38.58
N GLY A 913 15.52 -17.56 37.51
CA GLY A 913 16.60 -17.49 36.52
C GLY A 913 16.26 -18.15 35.17
N LEU A 914 17.28 -18.42 34.37
CA LEU A 914 17.11 -18.93 33.01
C LEU A 914 16.90 -20.45 32.99
N ARG A 915 15.82 -20.91 32.34
CA ARG A 915 15.47 -22.32 32.22
C ARG A 915 15.73 -22.87 30.83
N PHE A 916 16.17 -24.13 30.80
CA PHE A 916 16.42 -24.87 29.58
C PHE A 916 15.53 -26.13 29.52
N TYR A 917 14.73 -26.25 28.46
CA TYR A 917 13.73 -27.30 28.29
C TYR A 917 13.98 -28.12 27.02
N GLU A 918 13.70 -29.42 27.09
CA GLU A 918 13.56 -30.28 25.90
C GLU A 918 12.15 -30.10 25.32
N LEU A 919 12.04 -30.00 23.99
CA LEU A 919 10.75 -29.97 23.29
C LEU A 919 10.30 -31.37 22.87
N SER A 920 9.00 -31.54 22.64
CA SER A 920 8.40 -32.74 22.05
C SER A 920 8.87 -32.94 20.61
N ASN A 921 8.73 -34.15 20.05
CA ASN A 921 9.20 -34.46 18.69
C ASN A 921 8.55 -33.62 17.58
N ASP A 922 7.37 -33.07 17.83
CA ASP A 922 6.67 -32.13 16.92
C ASP A 922 7.05 -30.66 17.16
N TYR A 923 7.90 -30.41 18.16
CA TYR A 923 8.34 -29.10 18.66
C TYR A 923 7.21 -28.21 19.19
N LEU A 924 6.05 -28.77 19.55
CA LEU A 924 4.88 -27.97 19.97
C LEU A 924 4.73 -27.80 21.48
N SER A 925 5.47 -28.55 22.29
CA SER A 925 5.37 -28.55 23.75
C SER A 925 6.71 -28.81 24.42
N VAL A 926 6.82 -28.46 25.71
CA VAL A 926 7.99 -28.83 26.54
C VAL A 926 7.76 -30.19 27.20
N THR A 927 8.77 -31.07 27.20
CA THR A 927 8.67 -32.42 27.77
C THR A 927 9.28 -32.51 29.17
N LYS A 928 10.43 -31.88 29.38
CA LYS A 928 11.15 -31.84 30.67
C LYS A 928 12.11 -30.66 30.72
N MET A 929 12.41 -30.21 31.95
CA MET A 929 13.50 -29.27 32.20
C MET A 929 14.83 -30.03 32.27
N LEU A 930 15.83 -29.51 31.58
CA LEU A 930 17.17 -30.08 31.47
C LEU A 930 18.17 -29.40 32.39
N HIS A 931 18.06 -28.07 32.53
CA HIS A 931 18.93 -27.27 33.36
C HIS A 931 18.23 -26.00 33.85
N LEU A 932 18.64 -25.52 35.03
CA LEU A 932 18.27 -24.21 35.57
C LEU A 932 19.55 -23.45 35.87
N PHE A 933 19.70 -22.29 35.25
CA PHE A 933 20.73 -21.30 35.58
C PHE A 933 20.13 -20.35 36.62
N PRO A 934 20.53 -20.42 37.90
CA PRO A 934 19.96 -19.57 38.94
C PRO A 934 20.40 -18.11 38.81
N GLU A 935 21.35 -17.81 37.91
CA GLU A 935 21.68 -16.45 37.54
C GLU A 935 20.48 -15.78 36.85
N HIS A 936 20.16 -14.56 37.27
CA HIS A 936 19.11 -13.74 36.66
C HIS A 936 19.61 -13.19 35.32
N LEU A 937 19.56 -14.04 34.29
CA LEU A 937 19.89 -13.74 32.90
C LEU A 937 18.64 -13.82 32.03
N GLU A 938 18.57 -12.98 31.01
CA GLU A 938 17.48 -12.87 30.05
C GLU A 938 17.99 -12.95 28.60
N SER A 939 17.08 -12.89 27.63
CA SER A 939 17.36 -12.94 26.20
C SER A 939 18.34 -14.05 25.75
N PRO A 940 17.99 -15.34 25.92
CA PRO A 940 18.91 -16.44 25.64
C PRO A 940 19.05 -16.78 24.14
N ALA A 941 20.27 -17.11 23.70
CA ALA A 941 20.56 -17.66 22.38
C ALA A 941 21.60 -18.79 22.47
N MET A 942 21.40 -19.89 21.73
CA MET A 942 22.30 -21.05 21.74
C MET A 942 22.97 -21.23 20.39
N ILE A 943 24.26 -21.56 20.42
CA ILE A 943 25.05 -22.01 19.27
C ILE A 943 25.72 -23.33 19.64
N LYS A 944 25.88 -24.24 18.67
CA LYS A 944 26.70 -25.45 18.84
C LYS A 944 27.81 -25.48 17.82
N ARG A 945 29.04 -25.71 18.27
CA ARG A 945 30.23 -25.82 17.41
C ARG A 945 31.15 -26.89 17.98
N ASP A 946 31.59 -27.82 17.13
CA ASP A 946 32.54 -28.89 17.48
C ASP A 946 32.16 -29.69 18.73
N GLY A 947 30.86 -30.00 18.88
CA GLY A 947 30.33 -30.77 20.02
C GLY A 947 30.22 -29.99 21.33
N VAL A 948 30.42 -28.67 21.32
CA VAL A 948 30.28 -27.77 22.48
C VAL A 948 29.10 -26.84 22.25
N TYR A 949 28.27 -26.69 23.28
CA TYR A 949 27.17 -25.73 23.34
C TYR A 949 27.66 -24.42 23.94
N TYR A 950 27.27 -23.32 23.32
CA TYR A 950 27.56 -21.95 23.72
C TYR A 950 26.23 -21.24 23.95
N LEU A 951 25.91 -20.98 25.21
CA LEU A 951 24.70 -20.27 25.61
C LEU A 951 25.06 -18.82 25.88
N LEU A 952 24.47 -17.89 25.13
CA LEU A 952 24.60 -16.45 25.28
C LEU A 952 23.34 -15.91 25.95
N ALA A 953 23.49 -14.94 26.85
CA ALA A 953 22.38 -14.29 27.53
C ALA A 953 22.75 -12.88 28.01
N SER A 954 21.75 -12.04 28.16
CA SER A 954 21.83 -10.70 28.75
C SER A 954 21.65 -10.76 30.26
N GLN A 955 22.13 -9.76 30.99
CA GLN A 955 21.73 -9.56 32.38
C GLN A 955 20.29 -9.03 32.45
N LEU A 956 19.62 -9.26 33.57
CA LEU A 956 18.23 -8.88 33.83
C LEU A 956 18.11 -7.38 34.18
N THR A 957 18.12 -6.51 33.18
CA THR A 957 18.02 -5.03 33.37
C THR A 957 16.80 -4.43 32.67
N GLY A 958 15.87 -5.28 32.19
CA GLY A 958 14.71 -4.83 31.45
C GLY A 958 15.12 -4.33 30.07
N TRP A 959 14.66 -3.15 29.67
CA TRP A 959 15.00 -2.56 28.37
C TRP A 959 16.34 -1.82 28.36
N GLU A 960 16.99 -1.64 29.53
CA GLU A 960 18.34 -1.09 29.60
C GLU A 960 19.36 -2.11 29.07
N LEU A 961 20.23 -1.66 28.16
CA LEU A 961 21.24 -2.51 27.54
C LEU A 961 22.41 -2.74 28.51
N ASN A 962 22.98 -3.95 28.50
CA ASN A 962 24.04 -4.34 29.44
C ASN A 962 25.09 -5.26 28.78
N ASP A 963 26.15 -5.56 29.54
CA ASP A 963 27.18 -6.49 29.10
C ASP A 963 26.66 -7.93 29.16
N ASN A 964 26.50 -8.54 27.98
CA ASN A 964 25.96 -9.88 27.81
C ASN A 964 27.06 -10.92 28.06
N MET A 965 26.62 -12.07 28.54
CA MET A 965 27.45 -13.16 29.02
C MET A 965 27.24 -14.41 28.17
N TYR A 966 28.23 -15.31 28.16
CA TYR A 966 28.11 -16.64 27.62
C TYR A 966 28.65 -17.70 28.59
N THR A 967 28.13 -18.91 28.49
CA THR A 967 28.66 -20.11 29.16
C THR A 967 28.76 -21.27 28.17
N THR A 968 29.54 -22.30 28.50
CA THR A 968 29.74 -23.47 27.64
C THR A 968 29.57 -24.78 28.38
N SER A 969 29.19 -25.81 27.62
CA SER A 969 29.14 -27.21 28.09
C SER A 969 29.24 -28.16 26.91
N THR A 970 29.73 -29.38 27.14
CA THR A 970 29.63 -30.49 26.16
C THR A 970 28.32 -31.28 26.31
N SER A 971 27.47 -30.89 27.27
CA SER A 971 26.17 -31.51 27.53
C SER A 971 25.14 -30.47 27.94
N LEU A 972 23.95 -30.53 27.36
CA LEU A 972 22.84 -29.63 27.67
C LEU A 972 22.37 -29.70 29.14
N THR A 973 22.66 -30.81 29.84
CA THR A 973 22.36 -30.97 31.27
C THR A 973 23.48 -30.47 32.19
N GLY A 974 24.61 -30.05 31.62
CA GLY A 974 25.81 -29.65 32.34
C GLY A 974 26.79 -30.80 32.62
N PRO A 975 27.86 -30.55 33.41
CA PRO A 975 28.13 -29.29 34.11
C PRO A 975 28.46 -28.16 33.12
N TRP A 976 27.88 -26.98 33.36
CA TRP A 976 28.19 -25.76 32.61
C TRP A 976 29.36 -25.02 33.26
N GLU A 977 30.15 -24.34 32.43
CA GLU A 977 31.22 -23.47 32.93
C GLU A 977 30.65 -22.20 33.59
N SER A 978 31.50 -21.48 34.32
CA SER A 978 31.15 -20.15 34.81
C SER A 978 30.88 -19.19 33.65
N TRP A 979 29.86 -18.35 33.78
CA TRP A 979 29.55 -17.29 32.81
C TRP A 979 30.72 -16.32 32.61
N LYS A 980 30.94 -15.92 31.37
CA LYS A 980 32.03 -15.03 30.93
C LYS A 980 31.45 -13.98 29.97
N LEU A 981 32.04 -12.81 29.92
CA LEU A 981 31.72 -11.83 28.89
C LEU A 981 32.21 -12.30 27.52
N PHE A 982 31.43 -12.04 26.47
CA PHE A 982 31.87 -12.25 25.07
C PHE A 982 32.06 -10.94 24.29
N ALA A 983 31.69 -9.80 24.86
CA ALA A 983 32.05 -8.47 24.38
C ALA A 983 32.95 -7.76 25.41
N GLU A 984 33.56 -6.64 25.04
CA GLU A 984 34.36 -5.84 25.97
C GLU A 984 33.49 -5.32 27.12
N ALA A 985 33.98 -5.45 28.35
CA ALA A 985 33.26 -5.00 29.55
C ALA A 985 33.00 -3.48 29.52
N GLY A 986 31.80 -3.06 29.90
CA GLY A 986 31.33 -1.67 29.93
C GLY A 986 30.81 -1.16 28.59
N THR A 987 30.73 -2.01 27.56
CA THR A 987 30.22 -1.60 26.23
C THR A 987 28.72 -1.81 26.07
N ALA A 988 28.07 -2.42 27.06
CA ALA A 988 26.70 -2.89 26.97
C ALA A 988 26.49 -3.77 25.72
N THR A 989 27.47 -4.64 25.42
CA THR A 989 27.51 -5.47 24.20
C THR A 989 27.32 -4.62 22.94
N TYR A 990 28.06 -3.50 22.89
CA TYR A 990 27.98 -2.46 21.85
C TYR A 990 26.57 -1.88 21.68
N GLY A 991 25.92 -1.62 22.83
CA GLY A 991 24.56 -1.12 22.90
C GLY A 991 23.56 -2.08 22.29
N SER A 992 23.61 -3.37 22.65
CA SER A 992 22.64 -4.36 22.16
C SER A 992 22.36 -5.48 23.17
N GLN A 993 21.22 -6.14 23.01
CA GLN A 993 20.82 -7.31 23.80
C GLN A 993 20.68 -8.53 22.89
N VAL A 994 21.45 -9.60 23.12
CA VAL A 994 21.51 -10.77 22.23
C VAL A 994 20.15 -11.39 22.00
N THR A 995 19.72 -11.63 20.75
CA THR A 995 18.41 -12.24 20.45
C THR A 995 18.53 -13.52 19.65
N PHE A 996 19.57 -13.64 18.82
CA PHE A 996 19.79 -14.81 17.98
C PHE A 996 21.25 -14.92 17.55
N GLY A 997 21.71 -16.15 17.33
CA GLY A 997 22.99 -16.44 16.67
C GLY A 997 22.72 -17.22 15.40
N LEU A 998 22.95 -16.61 14.24
CA LEU A 998 22.81 -17.29 12.95
C LEU A 998 24.11 -18.04 12.65
N ASP A 999 24.09 -19.36 12.81
CA ASP A 999 25.21 -20.21 12.41
C ASP A 999 25.26 -20.36 10.88
N LEU A 1000 26.42 -20.03 10.32
CA LEU A 1000 26.71 -20.08 8.89
C LEU A 1000 27.63 -21.24 8.52
N GLY A 1001 27.90 -22.15 9.46
CA GLY A 1001 28.81 -23.29 9.30
C GLY A 1001 30.26 -22.94 9.60
N SER A 1002 30.85 -21.96 8.91
CA SER A 1002 32.23 -21.52 9.14
C SER A 1002 32.36 -20.34 10.11
N SER A 1003 31.28 -19.57 10.29
CA SER A 1003 31.22 -18.46 11.26
C SER A 1003 29.82 -18.31 11.85
N VAL A 1004 29.62 -17.35 12.77
CA VAL A 1004 28.32 -17.03 13.36
C VAL A 1004 28.06 -15.54 13.21
N VAL A 1005 26.83 -15.16 12.89
CA VAL A 1005 26.38 -13.77 12.99
C VAL A 1005 25.53 -13.61 14.25
N TYR A 1006 26.03 -12.81 15.17
CA TYR A 1006 25.28 -12.29 16.31
C TYR A 1006 24.20 -11.33 15.81
N MET A 1007 22.99 -11.50 16.32
CA MET A 1007 21.90 -10.54 16.19
C MET A 1007 21.50 -10.07 17.59
N GLY A 1008 21.46 -8.76 17.80
CA GLY A 1008 21.08 -8.15 19.07
C GLY A 1008 20.02 -7.06 18.90
N ASP A 1009 19.08 -6.97 19.84
CA ASP A 1009 18.06 -5.92 19.92
C ASP A 1009 18.70 -4.60 20.35
N ARG A 1010 18.30 -3.50 19.70
CA ARG A 1010 18.54 -2.12 20.11
C ARG A 1010 17.21 -1.49 20.48
N TRP A 1011 16.93 -1.48 21.78
CA TRP A 1011 15.66 -1.01 22.31
C TRP A 1011 15.48 0.51 22.15
N GLU A 1012 14.38 0.92 21.50
CA GLU A 1012 13.90 2.30 21.49
C GLU A 1012 12.52 2.32 22.16
N TYR A 1013 12.44 2.84 23.39
CA TYR A 1013 11.20 2.94 24.14
C TYR A 1013 11.08 4.28 24.87
N PRO A 1014 9.93 4.98 24.78
CA PRO A 1014 8.72 4.67 24.00
C PRO A 1014 8.68 5.32 22.58
N PRO A 1015 8.06 4.66 21.56
CA PRO A 1015 7.36 3.38 21.64
C PRO A 1015 8.22 2.19 21.17
N LEU A 1016 8.14 1.08 21.91
CA LEU A 1016 8.89 -0.17 21.70
C LEU A 1016 8.96 -0.68 20.24
N PRO A 1017 7.90 -0.56 19.41
CA PRO A 1017 7.92 -1.00 18.02
C PRO A 1017 8.96 -0.33 17.10
N ARG A 1018 9.70 0.69 17.56
CA ARG A 1018 10.79 1.32 16.80
C ARG A 1018 12.15 0.63 16.97
N SER A 1019 12.26 -0.32 17.89
CA SER A 1019 13.50 -1.04 18.16
C SER A 1019 14.02 -1.74 16.90
N ILE A 1020 15.34 -1.72 16.71
CA ILE A 1020 16.03 -2.28 15.53
C ILE A 1020 17.00 -3.38 15.95
N TYR A 1021 17.52 -4.15 14.99
CA TYR A 1021 18.58 -5.13 15.24
C TYR A 1021 19.96 -4.56 14.88
N VAL A 1022 20.98 -4.93 15.66
CA VAL A 1022 22.38 -4.92 15.23
C VAL A 1022 22.80 -6.33 14.82
N TRP A 1023 23.68 -6.40 13.82
CA TRP A 1023 24.24 -7.64 13.31
C TRP A 1023 25.76 -7.53 13.37
N LEU A 1024 26.43 -8.50 13.99
CA LEU A 1024 27.87 -8.48 14.22
C LEU A 1024 28.44 -9.89 14.00
N PRO A 1025 29.67 -10.06 13.48
CA PRO A 1025 30.31 -11.35 13.43
C PRO A 1025 30.72 -11.76 14.84
N LEU A 1026 30.44 -13.02 15.13
CA LEU A 1026 30.75 -13.67 16.39
C LEU A 1026 31.70 -14.82 16.11
N SER A 1027 32.88 -14.74 16.72
CA SER A 1027 33.92 -15.74 16.57
C SER A 1027 33.84 -16.76 17.71
N ILE A 1028 33.98 -18.04 17.35
CA ILE A 1028 34.09 -19.15 18.30
C ILE A 1028 35.38 -19.86 17.99
N LYS A 1029 36.36 -19.77 18.89
CA LYS A 1029 37.68 -20.41 18.74
C LYS A 1029 38.17 -20.92 20.08
N ASP A 1030 38.68 -22.15 20.11
CA ASP A 1030 39.23 -22.78 21.31
C ASP A 1030 38.29 -22.67 22.54
N ARG A 1031 36.99 -22.91 22.33
CA ARG A 1031 35.90 -22.77 23.33
C ARG A 1031 35.71 -21.37 23.91
N THR A 1032 36.26 -20.35 23.27
CA THR A 1032 36.07 -18.95 23.62
C THR A 1032 35.17 -18.27 22.61
N VAL A 1033 34.20 -17.49 23.09
CA VAL A 1033 33.32 -16.67 22.26
C VAL A 1033 33.81 -15.23 22.34
N ALA A 1034 34.00 -14.60 21.18
CA ALA A 1034 34.31 -13.19 21.11
C ALA A 1034 33.43 -12.53 20.04
N LEU A 1035 32.69 -11.51 20.47
CA LEU A 1035 31.95 -10.61 19.62
C LEU A 1035 32.87 -9.47 19.23
N GLU A 1036 33.13 -9.38 17.94
CA GLU A 1036 33.97 -8.33 17.40
C GLU A 1036 33.12 -7.07 17.20
N ASN A 1037 33.53 -5.94 17.78
CA ASN A 1037 32.93 -4.66 17.44
C ASN A 1037 33.40 -4.25 16.07
N VAL A 1038 32.60 -4.62 15.09
CA VAL A 1038 32.76 -4.27 13.70
C VAL A 1038 31.42 -3.65 13.29
N ASP A 1039 31.44 -2.49 12.72
CA ASP A 1039 30.28 -1.76 12.19
C ASP A 1039 29.86 -2.19 10.77
N SER A 1040 30.51 -3.22 10.24
CA SER A 1040 30.51 -3.66 8.86
C SER A 1040 31.40 -4.90 8.77
N PHE A 1041 30.87 -5.91 8.13
CA PHE A 1041 31.59 -7.13 7.86
C PHE A 1041 31.05 -7.63 6.54
N ILE A 1042 31.90 -8.33 5.82
CA ILE A 1042 31.46 -8.99 4.60
C ILE A 1042 31.07 -10.40 5.00
N LEU A 1043 29.80 -10.72 4.79
CA LEU A 1043 29.32 -12.08 4.80
C LEU A 1043 29.44 -12.66 3.39
N ASP A 1044 30.35 -13.62 3.21
CA ASP A 1044 30.30 -14.46 2.03
C ASP A 1044 29.16 -15.47 2.19
N VAL A 1045 28.03 -15.21 1.54
CA VAL A 1045 26.83 -16.05 1.61
C VAL A 1045 27.01 -17.44 0.99
N ALA A 1046 28.08 -17.68 0.23
CA ALA A 1046 28.37 -18.99 -0.34
C ALA A 1046 29.21 -19.86 0.59
N THR A 1047 30.18 -19.26 1.31
CA THR A 1047 31.08 -19.99 2.21
C THR A 1047 30.69 -19.89 3.69
N GLY A 1048 29.77 -18.97 4.03
CA GLY A 1048 29.40 -18.65 5.40
C GLY A 1048 30.49 -17.92 6.18
N GLU A 1049 31.60 -17.57 5.53
CA GLU A 1049 32.72 -16.87 6.16
C GLU A 1049 32.33 -15.41 6.36
N THR A 1050 32.35 -14.99 7.61
CA THR A 1050 32.41 -13.58 7.94
C THR A 1050 33.87 -13.20 8.02
N ARG A 1051 34.25 -12.21 7.23
CA ARG A 1051 35.48 -11.48 7.50
C ARG A 1051 35.05 -10.13 8.03
N SER A 1052 35.60 -9.75 9.18
CA SER A 1052 35.80 -8.34 9.47
C SER A 1052 36.30 -7.73 8.17
N SER A 1053 35.61 -6.72 7.62
CA SER A 1053 36.37 -5.80 6.80
C SER A 1053 37.52 -5.40 7.72
N MET A 1054 38.77 -5.75 7.38
CA MET A 1054 39.92 -5.36 8.20
C MET A 1054 39.68 -3.89 8.57
N PRO A 1055 39.95 -3.44 9.81
CA PRO A 1055 39.89 -2.01 10.08
C PRO A 1055 40.70 -1.41 8.97
N SER A 1056 40.09 -0.65 8.05
CA SER A 1056 40.96 -0.12 7.01
C SER A 1056 41.95 0.70 7.78
N THR A 1057 43.21 0.34 7.59
CA THR A 1057 44.38 1.12 7.92
C THR A 1057 44.00 2.54 8.29
N THR A 1058 44.01 2.84 9.59
CA THR A 1058 44.24 4.19 10.06
C THR A 1058 45.56 4.59 9.43
N TYR A 1059 45.53 5.34 8.32
CA TYR A 1059 46.70 6.10 7.92
C TYR A 1059 46.75 7.30 8.85
N GLY A 1060 47.74 7.25 9.74
CA GLY A 1060 48.06 8.36 10.62
C GLY A 1060 48.30 9.63 9.80
N LEU A 1061 47.84 10.73 10.39
CA LEU A 1061 48.15 12.11 10.03
C LEU A 1061 49.60 12.25 9.57
N ASP A 1062 49.81 12.56 8.30
CA ASP A 1062 51.05 13.22 7.89
C ASP A 1062 50.96 14.67 8.39
N LYS A 1063 51.45 14.89 9.61
CA LYS A 1063 51.74 16.24 10.12
C LYS A 1063 52.94 16.80 9.34
N ASN A 1064 52.67 17.45 8.23
CA ASN A 1064 53.44 18.58 7.73
C ASN A 1064 52.41 19.71 7.55
N GLY A 1065 52.26 20.64 8.47
CA GLY A 1065 53.21 21.72 8.70
C GLY A 1065 52.48 23.01 8.31
N ASP A 1066 52.25 23.87 9.30
CA ASP A 1066 51.70 25.22 9.26
C ASP A 1066 51.22 25.76 7.88
N GLY A 1067 49.90 25.88 7.73
CA GLY A 1067 49.25 26.76 6.76
C GLY A 1067 49.60 26.52 5.28
N ALA A 1068 49.09 25.46 4.66
CA ALA A 1068 49.05 25.31 3.20
C ALA A 1068 47.90 24.37 2.74
N SER A 1069 47.51 24.53 1.48
CA SER A 1069 46.35 23.99 0.75
C SER A 1069 46.23 22.47 0.65
N ILE A 1070 44.98 22.01 0.49
CA ILE A 1070 44.50 20.72 -0.04
C ILE A 1070 45.60 19.93 -0.79
N THR A 1071 46.13 18.87 -0.18
CA THR A 1071 46.87 17.83 -0.91
C THR A 1071 45.85 16.84 -1.46
N SER A 1072 45.71 16.83 -2.79
CA SER A 1072 44.58 16.31 -3.56
C SER A 1072 44.47 14.79 -3.65
N LYS A 1073 45.36 13.96 -3.09
CA LYS A 1073 45.42 12.52 -3.40
C LYS A 1073 45.68 11.63 -2.17
N VAL A 1074 44.76 10.72 -1.88
CA VAL A 1074 44.80 9.74 -0.79
C VAL A 1074 44.98 8.34 -1.37
N THR A 1075 46.03 7.61 -0.97
CA THR A 1075 46.28 6.26 -1.48
C THR A 1075 45.88 5.18 -0.48
N PHE A 1076 45.23 4.12 -0.95
CA PHE A 1076 44.95 2.92 -0.18
C PHE A 1076 45.44 1.68 -0.92
N GLU A 1077 45.72 0.60 -0.22
CA GLU A 1077 46.26 -0.63 -0.81
C GLU A 1077 45.33 -1.79 -0.49
N THR A 1078 44.82 -2.47 -1.53
CA THR A 1078 44.04 -3.69 -1.37
C THR A 1078 44.99 -4.89 -1.45
N ARG A 1079 44.94 -5.78 -0.47
CA ARG A 1079 45.80 -6.98 -0.42
C ARG A 1079 45.25 -8.15 -1.27
N GLY A 1080 44.07 -8.00 -1.84
CA GLY A 1080 43.36 -9.00 -2.64
C GLY A 1080 42.26 -8.35 -3.47
N THR A 1081 41.83 -9.00 -4.55
CA THR A 1081 40.72 -8.49 -5.37
C THR A 1081 39.43 -8.47 -4.55
N THR A 1082 38.83 -7.30 -4.39
CA THR A 1082 37.64 -7.08 -3.56
C THR A 1082 36.45 -6.71 -4.46
N ARG A 1083 35.30 -7.38 -4.29
CA ARG A 1083 34.04 -7.02 -4.95
C ARG A 1083 33.28 -6.03 -4.06
N GLY A 1084 33.31 -4.77 -4.45
CA GLY A 1084 32.69 -3.67 -3.71
C GLY A 1084 33.57 -3.13 -2.58
N LEU A 1085 33.71 -1.82 -2.49
CA LEU A 1085 34.49 -1.15 -1.44
C LEU A 1085 33.74 0.05 -0.91
N THR A 1086 33.55 0.11 0.41
CA THR A 1086 33.02 1.28 1.09
C THR A 1086 34.16 2.06 1.71
N LEU A 1087 34.27 3.35 1.42
CA LEU A 1087 35.27 4.26 1.97
C LEU A 1087 34.52 5.33 2.77
N ALA A 1088 34.73 5.48 4.07
CA ALA A 1088 34.31 6.69 4.77
C ALA A 1088 35.43 7.74 4.76
N ILE A 1089 35.07 9.01 4.77
CA ILE A 1089 35.98 10.13 4.62
C ILE A 1089 35.73 11.07 5.78
N GLU A 1090 36.77 11.31 6.59
CA GLU A 1090 36.74 12.23 7.71
C GLU A 1090 37.07 13.64 7.25
N TYR A 1091 36.29 14.60 7.70
CA TYR A 1091 36.48 15.99 7.35
C TYR A 1091 36.03 16.91 8.49
N THR A 1092 36.55 18.12 8.48
CA THR A 1092 36.09 19.25 9.32
C THR A 1092 35.68 20.38 8.40
N GLY A 1093 34.49 20.94 8.58
CA GLY A 1093 33.95 22.00 7.74
C GLY A 1093 33.72 23.28 8.55
N SER A 1094 34.34 24.40 8.18
CA SER A 1094 34.05 25.70 8.80
C SER A 1094 32.80 26.38 8.23
N CYS A 1095 31.96 25.64 7.51
CA CYS A 1095 30.81 26.15 6.77
C CYS A 1095 29.55 25.42 7.21
N GLU A 1096 28.47 26.17 7.45
CA GLU A 1096 27.15 25.66 7.82
C GLU A 1096 26.39 24.99 6.65
N GLN A 1097 27.06 24.79 5.51
CA GLN A 1097 26.46 24.24 4.28
C GLN A 1097 27.21 23.00 3.79
N GLU A 1098 26.44 22.03 3.29
CA GLU A 1098 26.91 20.79 2.68
C GLU A 1098 27.77 21.11 1.44
N GLN A 1099 28.91 20.43 1.30
CA GLN A 1099 29.82 20.60 0.17
C GLN A 1099 29.99 19.26 -0.55
N SER A 1100 30.13 19.24 -1.86
CA SER A 1100 30.42 18.01 -2.62
C SER A 1100 31.71 18.16 -3.42
N LEU A 1101 32.46 17.07 -3.54
CA LEU A 1101 33.68 17.00 -4.35
C LEU A 1101 33.63 15.78 -5.26
N VAL A 1102 34.23 15.90 -6.46
CA VAL A 1102 34.31 14.77 -7.39
C VAL A 1102 35.46 13.87 -7.01
N VAL A 1103 35.05 12.65 -6.70
CA VAL A 1103 35.75 11.50 -6.19
C VAL A 1103 36.40 10.57 -7.22
N ALA A 1104 37.65 10.75 -7.69
CA ALA A 1104 38.22 9.84 -8.69
C ALA A 1104 39.06 8.70 -8.06
N THR A 1105 38.74 7.45 -8.36
CA THR A 1105 39.53 6.25 -8.02
C THR A 1105 39.73 5.37 -9.24
N ASP A 1106 40.96 5.24 -9.74
CA ASP A 1106 41.37 4.36 -10.87
C ASP A 1106 40.45 4.42 -12.11
N GLY A 1107 40.00 5.62 -12.46
CA GLY A 1107 39.14 5.87 -13.63
C GLY A 1107 37.64 5.80 -13.36
N LEU A 1108 37.23 5.44 -12.13
CA LEU A 1108 35.86 5.63 -11.64
C LEU A 1108 35.75 6.98 -10.95
N THR A 1109 34.80 7.81 -11.38
CA THR A 1109 34.51 9.11 -10.76
C THR A 1109 33.16 9.04 -10.05
N CYS A 1110 33.10 9.47 -8.79
CA CYS A 1110 31.88 9.50 -8.00
C CYS A 1110 31.78 10.81 -7.23
N ASP A 1111 30.65 11.50 -7.27
CA ASP A 1111 30.43 12.70 -6.47
C ASP A 1111 30.19 12.32 -5.01
N VAL A 1112 31.01 12.85 -4.10
CA VAL A 1112 30.92 12.56 -2.67
C VAL A 1112 30.51 13.82 -1.92
N ALA A 1113 29.41 13.72 -1.18
CA ALA A 1113 28.87 14.80 -0.36
C ALA A 1113 29.47 14.81 1.04
N PHE A 1114 29.78 15.99 1.57
CA PHE A 1114 30.36 16.26 2.88
C PHE A 1114 29.39 17.18 3.63
N LEU A 1115 28.70 16.64 4.64
CA LEU A 1115 27.69 17.35 5.44
C LEU A 1115 28.29 18.51 6.26
N PRO A 1116 27.50 19.49 6.72
CA PRO A 1116 28.00 20.54 7.61
C PRO A 1116 28.43 19.97 8.96
N THR A 1117 29.50 20.50 9.55
CA THR A 1117 29.91 20.14 10.91
C THR A 1117 29.44 21.20 11.90
N ALA A 1118 28.96 20.78 13.09
CA ALA A 1118 28.30 21.69 14.04
C ALA A 1118 29.17 22.90 14.47
N THR A 1119 30.49 22.73 14.46
CA THR A 1119 31.48 23.81 14.54
C THR A 1119 32.65 23.51 13.59
N PRO A 1120 33.50 24.51 13.25
CA PRO A 1120 34.65 24.34 12.34
C PRO A 1120 35.64 23.23 12.73
N ASP A 1121 35.69 22.88 14.01
CA ASP A 1121 36.59 21.85 14.54
C ASP A 1121 35.88 20.52 14.84
N THR A 1122 34.56 20.44 14.58
CA THR A 1122 33.78 19.21 14.76
C THR A 1122 34.10 18.25 13.61
N LEU A 1123 34.58 17.06 13.94
CA LEU A 1123 34.88 16.00 12.98
C LEU A 1123 33.58 15.34 12.50
N ALA A 1124 33.43 15.16 11.20
CA ALA A 1124 32.31 14.43 10.60
C ALA A 1124 32.80 13.43 9.55
N VAL A 1125 31.90 12.52 9.17
CA VAL A 1125 32.20 11.37 8.31
C VAL A 1125 31.17 11.31 7.19
N THR A 1126 31.61 11.02 5.97
CA THR A 1126 30.76 10.68 4.82
C THR A 1126 31.21 9.37 4.19
N THR A 1127 30.36 8.63 3.48
CA THR A 1127 30.68 7.32 2.90
C THR A 1127 30.53 7.30 1.38
N LEU A 1128 31.53 6.74 0.71
CA LEU A 1128 31.57 6.41 -0.72
C LEU A 1128 31.48 4.89 -0.90
N HIS A 1129 30.51 4.42 -1.68
CA HIS A 1129 30.42 3.03 -2.09
C HIS A 1129 30.86 2.87 -3.55
N ILE A 1130 31.91 2.09 -3.78
CA ILE A 1130 32.40 1.73 -5.11
C ILE A 1130 31.85 0.35 -5.45
N SER A 1131 30.96 0.26 -6.45
CA SER A 1131 30.45 -1.00 -6.99
C SER A 1131 31.35 -1.49 -8.13
N GLY A 1132 31.94 -2.69 -7.99
CA GLY A 1132 32.83 -3.28 -8.99
C GLY A 1132 33.92 -4.18 -8.40
N GLU A 1133 34.69 -4.87 -9.26
CA GLU A 1133 35.89 -5.58 -8.84
C GLU A 1133 37.08 -4.61 -8.74
N ILE A 1134 37.63 -4.46 -7.54
CA ILE A 1134 38.86 -3.70 -7.30
C ILE A 1134 40.00 -4.70 -7.16
N PRO A 1135 40.93 -4.79 -8.13
CA PRO A 1135 42.02 -5.76 -8.11
C PRO A 1135 43.02 -5.45 -6.99
N ALA A 1136 43.74 -6.47 -6.52
CA ALA A 1136 44.80 -6.30 -5.53
C ALA A 1136 45.87 -5.28 -6.01
N GLY A 1137 46.17 -4.26 -5.21
CA GLY A 1137 47.17 -3.25 -5.57
C GLY A 1137 47.03 -1.95 -4.79
N LYS A 1138 47.89 -0.97 -5.12
CA LYS A 1138 47.76 0.40 -4.62
C LYS A 1138 46.82 1.19 -5.52
N HIS A 1139 45.81 1.76 -4.90
CA HIS A 1139 44.80 2.61 -5.51
C HIS A 1139 44.94 4.01 -4.95
N SER A 1140 44.49 5.00 -5.71
CA SER A 1140 44.52 6.38 -5.27
C SER A 1140 43.20 7.06 -5.54
N PHE A 1141 42.73 7.75 -4.51
CA PHE A 1141 41.58 8.63 -4.52
C PHE A 1141 42.08 10.07 -4.71
N GLU A 1142 41.64 10.76 -5.75
CA GLU A 1142 42.05 12.14 -5.99
C GLU A 1142 40.83 13.07 -6.00
N VAL A 1143 40.79 14.01 -5.04
CA VAL A 1143 39.77 15.06 -4.98
C VAL A 1143 39.98 16.01 -6.16
N LEU A 1144 39.08 15.93 -7.13
CA LEU A 1144 39.15 16.76 -8.33
C LEU A 1144 38.54 18.14 -8.04
N GLU A 1145 39.38 19.16 -7.87
CA GLU A 1145 38.93 20.55 -7.78
C GLU A 1145 38.35 21.01 -9.13
N GLN A 1146 37.03 20.97 -9.30
CA GLN A 1146 36.36 21.72 -10.35
C GLN A 1146 35.91 23.09 -9.82
N GLY A 1147 36.76 24.09 -10.01
CA GLY A 1147 36.32 25.47 -10.27
C GLY A 1147 35.84 26.35 -9.11
N VAL A 1148 35.69 25.85 -7.87
CA VAL A 1148 35.43 26.71 -6.70
C VAL A 1148 36.28 26.25 -5.52
N LYS A 1149 37.21 27.10 -5.07
CA LYS A 1149 37.90 26.89 -3.78
C LYS A 1149 36.87 27.06 -2.67
N TYR A 1150 36.48 25.98 -2.00
CA TYR A 1150 35.57 26.04 -0.86
C TYR A 1150 36.36 26.41 0.41
N PRO A 1151 36.29 27.66 0.90
CA PRO A 1151 37.05 28.05 2.08
C PRO A 1151 36.38 27.43 3.31
N GLY A 1152 37.04 26.45 3.92
CA GLY A 1152 36.60 25.89 5.19
C GLY A 1152 36.53 24.38 5.30
N LEU A 1153 36.56 23.64 4.19
CA LEU A 1153 36.55 22.18 4.21
C LEU A 1153 37.98 21.64 4.26
N SER A 1154 38.31 20.96 5.34
CA SER A 1154 39.56 20.23 5.50
C SER A 1154 39.26 18.74 5.60
N VAL A 1155 39.55 17.99 4.55
CA VAL A 1155 39.53 16.52 4.59
C VAL A 1155 40.71 16.07 5.45
N ARG A 1156 40.41 15.38 6.55
CA ARG A 1156 41.37 15.01 7.60
C ARG A 1156 41.93 13.60 7.40
N GLY A 1157 41.16 12.71 6.76
CA GLY A 1157 41.57 11.31 6.55
C GLY A 1157 40.49 10.43 5.92
N LEU A 1158 40.79 9.16 5.76
CA LEU A 1158 39.91 8.12 5.22
C LEU A 1158 39.74 6.99 6.25
N VAL A 1159 38.50 6.56 6.47
CA VAL A 1159 38.08 5.54 7.42
C VAL A 1159 37.13 4.59 6.70
N VAL A 1160 37.47 3.36 6.38
CA VAL A 1160 36.48 2.36 5.94
C VAL A 1160 35.62 2.06 7.15
N PRO A 1161 34.29 2.20 7.04
CA PRO A 1161 33.44 2.19 8.21
C PRO A 1161 33.54 0.81 8.80
N ASN A 1162 34.28 0.81 9.90
CA ASN A 1162 33.85 0.44 11.21
C ASN A 1162 34.37 1.42 12.26
N VAL A 1163 33.52 2.17 13.00
CA VAL A 1163 33.39 2.20 14.49
C VAL A 1163 32.40 3.27 14.99
N TYR A 1164 31.41 2.83 15.76
CA TYR A 1164 30.95 3.45 17.00
C TYR A 1164 32.16 3.95 17.79
N ASN A 1165 32.20 5.21 18.24
CA ASN A 1165 33.05 5.51 19.39
C ASN A 1165 32.56 6.72 20.20
N LYS A 1166 32.21 6.37 21.46
CA LYS A 1166 32.44 7.07 22.74
C LYS A 1166 31.85 8.47 22.95
N TYR A 1167 30.77 8.46 23.74
CA TYR A 1167 30.18 9.55 24.55
C TYR A 1167 31.21 10.35 25.39
N PRO A 1168 30.87 11.58 25.86
CA PRO A 1168 29.71 11.90 26.72
C PRO A 1168 28.44 12.32 25.98
#